data_AF-A0A4R4SRB5-F1
#
_entry.id   AF-A0A4R4SRB5-F1
#
_cell.length_a   1.000
_cell.length_b   1.000
_cell.length_c   1.000
_cell.angle_alpha   90.00
_cell.angle_beta   90.00
_cell.angle_gamma   90.00
#
_symmetry.space_group_name_H-M   'P 1'
#
loop_
_entity.id
_entity.type
_entity.pdbx_description
1 polymer ?
#
loop_
_entity_poly.entity_id
_entity_poly.type
_entity_poly.pdbx_seq_one_letter_code
_entity_poly.pdbx_strand_id
1 'polypeptide(L)'
;MRSPDGPRARRRPAFGALAIPLAGLLLLTAGPVAQAAPDHPTGGRPAAVQLEDLDRGLVAVATDEGVFLSWRLLGSEATGHTETGLSGSDFAVYRDGRRIATVTDSTNYLDEAATPDAEYRVAPIDRGREGRRSDPVSPWADGYYDLPLRRPAGGVTPAGEQYTYSANDMSVGDVDGDGQYEYVVKWDPSNSKDVSQVGYTGNVYVDTYELDGTLLSRVDLGVNIRAGAHYTQFLVYDFDGDGRAEMMLKTAPGTTITRYRPDGRVARTEYVTMPRADVRAGYSHRDDYRLSADGYFDHLVEMFQGWTEHPEVVAGNWPATLEEAFGIEPRYSYPLSREDAEALADHFVDVYAPSRSTRNNLRAFEGFILEGPEYLTVLDPGAGRELETIRYTPGRHDDGLMWGDYAMARIEPGNRVDRFLATVAYLDGRRPSAVFARGYYTRSTMVAYRWDGHRLREDWTVDSGWTPMSNPFNDSPHGVDGTDPEFGTLTTQGFHSLSSADVDGDGKQEIVYGSATIDHDGSLLYSSFAEAPPEAAQPGENIRLGHGDAMHVADIDPDRPGLEIFTVHEGGRYAPYGFALRDAADGEALYGGYTGVDTGRGMIGDVDPDHRGVETWASQPQSVSETGLWTARGDYLGPQTPGTNMSIRWSGDLTTQIVGGALDVTPTISDWRRGTLLTAEGTLTNNHTKGNPSLVADVFGDWREELMVRTADSSAIRFYLSTEVTEHKLYTLMHDPQYRVEVARQQTTYNQPSYPSFYLASDMDWSRVPLPAPGRRG
;
A
#
# COMPACT_ATOMS: atom_id res chain seq x y z
N MET A 1 69.64 12.57 -40.50
CA MET A 1 69.43 11.45 -39.53
C MET A 1 68.05 10.85 -39.77
N ARG A 2 67.80 9.67 -39.17
CA ARG A 2 66.53 9.04 -38.74
C ARG A 2 65.20 9.79 -39.00
N SER A 3 64.13 9.00 -39.18
CA SER A 3 62.72 9.39 -39.44
C SER A 3 62.43 9.78 -40.92
N PRO A 4 61.15 9.94 -41.36
CA PRO A 4 60.12 8.89 -41.45
C PRO A 4 59.37 8.91 -42.83
N ASP A 5 58.10 8.50 -42.86
CA ASP A 5 57.06 8.64 -43.91
C ASP A 5 57.00 7.65 -45.11
N GLY A 6 55.77 7.45 -45.62
CA GLY A 6 55.45 6.72 -46.87
C GLY A 6 55.62 7.60 -48.13
N PRO A 7 54.80 7.51 -49.20
CA PRO A 7 53.70 6.58 -49.52
C PRO A 7 53.80 6.00 -50.98
N ARG A 8 52.72 5.42 -51.55
CA ARG A 8 52.11 5.81 -52.85
C ARG A 8 51.13 4.78 -53.45
N ALA A 9 50.00 5.28 -53.95
CA ALA A 9 49.02 4.55 -54.76
C ALA A 9 49.17 4.85 -56.27
N ARG A 10 48.51 4.07 -57.15
CA ARG A 10 47.75 4.53 -58.35
C ARG A 10 47.31 3.36 -59.28
N ARG A 11 46.04 3.37 -59.69
CA ARG A 11 45.62 3.80 -61.05
C ARG A 11 44.13 4.17 -61.09
N ARG A 12 43.75 4.87 -62.17
CA ARG A 12 42.53 5.67 -62.47
C ARG A 12 42.03 5.25 -63.88
N PRO A 13 40.84 5.64 -64.42
CA PRO A 13 40.32 7.02 -64.56
C PRO A 13 38.76 7.13 -64.46
N ALA A 14 38.06 8.12 -65.04
CA ALA A 14 37.96 9.58 -64.73
C ALA A 14 37.01 10.30 -65.76
N PHE A 15 36.34 11.41 -65.36
CA PHE A 15 35.44 12.31 -66.15
C PHE A 15 34.05 11.72 -66.55
N GLY A 16 32.91 12.44 -66.58
CA GLY A 16 32.47 13.83 -66.24
C GLY A 16 30.91 13.89 -66.30
N ALA A 17 30.14 14.99 -66.17
CA ALA A 17 30.37 16.44 -65.96
C ALA A 17 29.09 17.13 -65.36
N LEU A 18 28.89 18.46 -65.51
CA LEU A 18 27.76 19.28 -64.97
C LEU A 18 26.56 19.44 -65.93
N ALA A 19 25.35 19.71 -65.37
CA ALA A 19 24.44 20.81 -65.79
C ALA A 19 23.19 20.99 -64.86
N ILE A 20 22.74 22.24 -64.67
CA ILE A 20 21.39 22.66 -64.20
C ILE A 20 20.95 23.81 -65.13
N PRO A 21 19.67 23.92 -65.55
CA PRO A 21 18.84 25.03 -65.05
C PRO A 21 17.34 24.70 -64.84
N LEU A 22 16.64 25.60 -64.14
CA LEU A 22 15.20 25.63 -63.86
C LEU A 22 14.30 25.70 -65.12
N ALA A 23 13.10 25.09 -65.06
CA ALA A 23 11.80 25.77 -65.17
C ALA A 23 10.62 24.76 -65.16
N GLY A 24 9.54 25.03 -64.40
CA GLY A 24 8.35 24.16 -64.40
C GLY A 24 7.41 24.41 -63.23
N LEU A 25 6.69 25.53 -63.25
CA LEU A 25 5.68 25.86 -62.22
C LEU A 25 4.38 25.06 -62.48
N LEU A 26 3.92 24.28 -61.51
CA LEU A 26 2.60 23.63 -61.55
C LEU A 26 1.96 23.70 -60.15
N LEU A 27 0.95 24.55 -60.03
CA LEU A 27 0.11 24.67 -58.84
C LEU A 27 -0.85 23.49 -58.76
N LEU A 28 -0.70 22.64 -57.74
CA LEU A 28 -1.74 21.74 -57.27
C LEU A 28 -1.85 21.86 -55.75
N THR A 29 -3.08 21.89 -55.27
CA THR A 29 -3.46 22.26 -53.90
C THR A 29 -3.10 21.19 -52.88
N ALA A 30 -2.46 21.57 -51.78
CA ALA A 30 -2.37 20.72 -50.59
C ALA A 30 -3.73 20.65 -49.90
N GLY A 31 -4.32 19.45 -49.83
CA GLY A 31 -5.33 19.12 -48.84
C GLY A 31 -4.66 18.51 -47.60
N PRO A 32 -5.25 18.62 -46.40
CA PRO A 32 -4.70 17.97 -45.21
C PRO A 32 -4.74 16.44 -45.39
N VAL A 33 -3.60 15.79 -45.15
CA VAL A 33 -3.56 14.33 -45.01
C VAL A 33 -4.11 14.02 -43.62
N ALA A 34 -5.31 13.46 -43.56
CA ALA A 34 -5.84 12.91 -42.31
C ALA A 34 -4.97 11.73 -41.89
N GLN A 35 -4.31 11.86 -40.75
CA GLN A 35 -3.55 10.78 -40.12
C GLN A 35 -4.56 9.81 -39.51
N ALA A 36 -4.54 8.56 -39.95
CA ALA A 36 -5.48 7.55 -39.46
C ALA A 36 -5.18 7.24 -37.99
N ALA A 37 -6.22 7.21 -37.16
CA ALA A 37 -6.14 6.69 -35.79
C ALA A 37 -5.76 5.20 -35.82
N PRO A 38 -5.08 4.67 -34.81
CA PRO A 38 -4.84 3.23 -34.70
C PRO A 38 -6.17 2.47 -34.55
N ASP A 39 -6.31 1.37 -35.27
CA ASP A 39 -7.46 0.45 -35.12
C ASP A 39 -7.37 -0.24 -33.74
N HIS A 40 -8.34 0.01 -32.86
CA HIS A 40 -8.52 -0.80 -31.66
C HIS A 40 -8.85 -2.26 -32.06
N PRO A 41 -8.16 -3.27 -31.50
CA PRO A 41 -8.47 -4.67 -31.78
C PRO A 41 -9.81 -5.08 -31.16
N THR A 42 -10.85 -5.10 -31.98
CA THR A 42 -12.16 -5.61 -31.56
C THR A 42 -12.16 -7.13 -31.46
N GLY A 43 -12.60 -7.68 -30.32
CA GLY A 43 -13.19 -9.02 -30.27
C GLY A 43 -12.36 -10.17 -29.68
N GLY A 44 -11.65 -9.94 -28.57
CA GLY A 44 -11.40 -10.99 -27.58
C GLY A 44 -12.28 -10.76 -26.35
N ARG A 45 -12.90 -11.79 -25.78
CA ARG A 45 -13.35 -11.68 -24.37
C ARG A 45 -12.09 -11.73 -23.51
N PRO A 46 -11.87 -10.79 -22.57
CA PRO A 46 -10.84 -10.94 -21.55
C PRO A 46 -10.98 -12.31 -20.88
N ALA A 47 -9.86 -12.94 -20.54
CA ALA A 47 -9.91 -14.09 -19.67
C ALA A 47 -10.36 -13.62 -18.28
N ALA A 48 -11.22 -14.37 -17.61
CA ALA A 48 -11.68 -13.98 -16.28
C ALA A 48 -10.51 -13.87 -15.30
N VAL A 49 -10.46 -12.76 -14.57
CA VAL A 49 -9.64 -12.56 -13.37
C VAL A 49 -10.07 -13.58 -12.31
N GLN A 50 -9.10 -14.15 -11.61
CA GLN A 50 -9.33 -15.00 -10.43
C GLN A 50 -9.85 -14.13 -9.28
N LEU A 51 -10.95 -14.52 -8.66
CA LEU A 51 -11.53 -13.86 -7.48
C LEU A 51 -12.12 -14.96 -6.59
N GLU A 52 -12.36 -14.66 -5.32
CA GLU A 52 -12.83 -15.62 -4.31
C GLU A 52 -14.26 -16.13 -4.62
N ASP A 53 -14.57 -17.40 -4.30
CA ASP A 53 -15.93 -17.96 -4.45
C ASP A 53 -16.76 -17.66 -3.19
N LEU A 54 -17.08 -16.38 -3.00
CA LEU A 54 -17.74 -15.91 -1.78
C LEU A 54 -19.13 -16.48 -1.58
N ASP A 55 -19.45 -16.71 -0.31
CA ASP A 55 -20.78 -17.09 0.15
C ASP A 55 -21.77 -15.92 0.02
N ARG A 56 -22.98 -16.07 0.56
CA ARG A 56 -24.00 -15.02 0.45
C ARG A 56 -23.68 -13.78 1.29
N GLY A 57 -22.80 -13.85 2.29
CA GLY A 57 -22.55 -12.76 3.23
C GLY A 57 -23.83 -12.23 3.87
N LEU A 58 -24.82 -13.09 4.11
CA LEU A 58 -26.10 -12.65 4.67
C LEU A 58 -25.88 -12.15 6.10
N VAL A 59 -26.27 -10.91 6.38
CA VAL A 59 -26.25 -10.33 7.72
C VAL A 59 -27.64 -9.84 8.11
N ALA A 60 -27.93 -9.86 9.41
CA ALA A 60 -29.17 -9.38 10.00
C ALA A 60 -28.86 -8.51 11.21
N VAL A 61 -29.50 -7.34 11.32
CA VAL A 61 -29.28 -6.37 12.40
C VAL A 61 -30.63 -5.86 12.90
N ALA A 62 -30.83 -5.87 14.22
CA ALA A 62 -32.01 -5.28 14.83
C ALA A 62 -31.93 -3.74 14.80
N THR A 63 -33.02 -3.08 14.43
CA THR A 63 -33.18 -1.62 14.45
C THR A 63 -34.45 -1.24 15.21
N ASP A 64 -34.66 0.04 15.48
CA ASP A 64 -35.91 0.54 16.07
C ASP A 64 -37.14 0.35 15.14
N GLU A 65 -36.92 0.09 13.85
CA GLU A 65 -37.95 -0.06 12.82
C GLU A 65 -38.24 -1.52 12.44
N GLY A 66 -37.35 -2.46 12.77
CA GLY A 66 -37.52 -3.88 12.43
C GLY A 66 -36.20 -4.66 12.50
N VAL A 67 -36.06 -5.67 11.64
CA VAL A 67 -34.75 -6.29 11.35
C VAL A 67 -34.32 -5.88 9.94
N PHE A 68 -33.19 -5.17 9.86
CA PHE A 68 -32.51 -4.90 8.61
C PHE A 68 -31.70 -6.13 8.17
N LEU A 69 -31.80 -6.50 6.91
CA LEU A 69 -31.08 -7.60 6.26
C LEU A 69 -30.26 -7.05 5.11
N SER A 70 -29.07 -7.59 4.91
CA SER A 70 -28.22 -7.28 3.75
C SER A 70 -27.46 -8.52 3.29
N TRP A 71 -27.19 -8.65 1.99
CA TRP A 71 -26.45 -9.78 1.44
C TRP A 71 -25.77 -9.43 0.10
N ARG A 72 -24.75 -10.21 -0.28
CA ARG A 72 -23.97 -9.91 -1.48
C ARG A 72 -24.81 -10.18 -2.72
N LEU A 73 -24.76 -9.31 -3.73
CA LEU A 73 -24.92 -9.77 -5.11
C LEU A 73 -23.55 -10.28 -5.55
N LEU A 74 -23.44 -11.55 -5.95
CA LEU A 74 -22.15 -12.08 -6.40
C LEU A 74 -21.86 -11.58 -7.81
N GLY A 75 -20.59 -11.33 -8.16
CA GLY A 75 -20.22 -10.86 -9.50
C GLY A 75 -20.70 -11.78 -10.63
N SER A 76 -20.80 -13.10 -10.37
CA SER A 76 -21.35 -14.09 -11.32
C SER A 76 -22.87 -14.05 -11.50
N GLU A 77 -23.59 -13.29 -10.68
CA GLU A 77 -25.03 -13.10 -10.70
C GLU A 77 -25.45 -11.75 -11.30
N ALA A 78 -24.51 -10.81 -11.48
CA ALA A 78 -24.71 -9.59 -12.26
C ALA A 78 -24.70 -9.92 -13.76
N THR A 79 -25.72 -9.49 -14.49
CA THR A 79 -25.94 -9.89 -15.91
C THR A 79 -26.30 -8.74 -16.84
N GLY A 80 -26.43 -7.52 -16.31
CA GLY A 80 -26.80 -6.32 -17.02
C GLY A 80 -26.95 -5.14 -16.06
N HIS A 81 -27.57 -4.08 -16.56
CA HIS A 81 -27.73 -2.80 -15.85
C HIS A 81 -29.21 -2.40 -15.78
N THR A 82 -29.57 -1.53 -14.84
CA THR A 82 -30.87 -0.86 -14.71
C THR A 82 -30.65 0.65 -14.59
N GLU A 83 -31.70 1.42 -14.32
CA GLU A 83 -31.60 2.87 -14.08
C GLU A 83 -30.96 3.20 -12.72
N THR A 84 -31.08 2.31 -11.73
CA THR A 84 -30.66 2.52 -10.33
C THR A 84 -29.70 1.45 -9.82
N GLY A 85 -29.21 0.54 -10.67
CA GLY A 85 -28.47 -0.64 -10.24
C GLY A 85 -27.99 -1.56 -11.37
N LEU A 86 -27.59 -2.75 -10.98
CA LEU A 86 -27.31 -3.90 -11.83
C LEU A 86 -28.53 -4.83 -11.88
N SER A 87 -28.79 -5.40 -13.06
CA SER A 87 -29.76 -6.49 -13.22
C SER A 87 -29.07 -7.85 -13.08
N GLY A 88 -29.76 -8.82 -12.51
CA GLY A 88 -29.17 -10.08 -12.10
C GLY A 88 -30.18 -11.02 -11.46
N SER A 89 -29.71 -11.85 -10.53
CA SER A 89 -30.59 -12.67 -9.69
C SER A 89 -31.53 -11.81 -8.83
N ASP A 90 -32.81 -12.19 -8.77
CA ASP A 90 -33.71 -11.73 -7.70
C ASP A 90 -33.46 -12.55 -6.43
N PHE A 91 -34.05 -12.18 -5.29
CA PHE A 91 -33.83 -12.87 -4.01
C PHE A 91 -35.13 -13.17 -3.26
N ALA A 92 -35.31 -14.43 -2.86
CA ALA A 92 -36.35 -14.84 -1.92
C ALA A 92 -35.84 -14.68 -0.48
N VAL A 93 -36.49 -13.84 0.32
CA VAL A 93 -36.17 -13.65 1.74
C VAL A 93 -37.04 -14.57 2.59
N TYR A 94 -36.40 -15.31 3.50
CA TYR A 94 -37.03 -16.24 4.43
C TYR A 94 -36.84 -15.80 5.89
N ARG A 95 -37.93 -15.87 6.66
CA ARG A 95 -37.93 -15.80 8.12
C ARG A 95 -38.53 -17.08 8.69
N ASP A 96 -37.86 -17.73 9.64
CA ASP A 96 -38.30 -18.98 10.29
C ASP A 96 -38.73 -20.07 9.28
N GLY A 97 -38.00 -20.17 8.17
CA GLY A 97 -38.27 -21.08 7.05
C GLY A 97 -39.45 -20.70 6.14
N ARG A 98 -40.16 -19.58 6.39
CA ARG A 98 -41.25 -19.05 5.55
C ARG A 98 -40.75 -17.91 4.68
N ARG A 99 -41.11 -17.91 3.39
CA ARG A 99 -40.81 -16.78 2.50
C ARG A 99 -41.67 -15.58 2.89
N ILE A 100 -41.03 -14.45 3.16
CA ILE A 100 -41.69 -13.19 3.52
C ILE A 100 -41.67 -12.16 2.38
N ALA A 101 -40.62 -12.15 1.57
CA ALA A 101 -40.44 -11.16 0.49
C ALA A 101 -39.83 -11.76 -0.79
N THR A 102 -39.81 -10.93 -1.82
CA THR A 102 -38.97 -11.10 -3.01
C THR A 102 -38.37 -9.74 -3.33
N VAL A 103 -37.04 -9.64 -3.36
CA VAL A 103 -36.30 -8.40 -3.64
C VAL A 103 -35.66 -8.51 -5.02
N THR A 104 -35.81 -7.49 -5.84
CA THR A 104 -35.41 -7.51 -7.27
C THR A 104 -34.42 -6.40 -7.62
N ASP A 105 -34.51 -5.30 -6.89
CA ASP A 105 -33.97 -3.96 -7.11
C ASP A 105 -32.84 -3.57 -6.15
N SER A 106 -32.65 -4.29 -5.04
CA SER A 106 -31.49 -4.18 -4.14
C SER A 106 -30.96 -5.57 -3.74
N THR A 107 -30.03 -5.63 -2.79
CA THR A 107 -29.73 -6.84 -2.00
C THR A 107 -29.82 -6.62 -0.49
N ASN A 108 -30.79 -5.80 -0.07
CA ASN A 108 -31.16 -5.59 1.31
C ASN A 108 -32.68 -5.73 1.52
N TYR A 109 -33.13 -5.77 2.77
CA TYR A 109 -34.55 -5.79 3.12
C TYR A 109 -34.78 -5.37 4.58
N LEU A 110 -35.77 -4.52 4.85
CA LEU A 110 -36.24 -4.23 6.20
C LEU A 110 -37.50 -5.05 6.51
N ASP A 111 -37.43 -5.90 7.54
CA ASP A 111 -38.56 -6.67 8.06
C ASP A 111 -39.15 -6.00 9.32
N GLU A 112 -40.09 -5.08 9.11
CA GLU A 112 -40.87 -4.41 10.18
C GLU A 112 -41.67 -5.39 11.07
N ALA A 113 -41.91 -6.61 10.60
CA ALA A 113 -42.74 -7.61 11.27
C ALA A 113 -41.91 -8.68 12.01
N ALA A 114 -40.61 -8.42 12.20
CA ALA A 114 -39.65 -9.30 12.84
C ALA A 114 -39.86 -9.43 14.36
N THR A 115 -39.26 -10.47 14.93
CA THR A 115 -39.03 -10.60 16.38
C THR A 115 -37.53 -10.81 16.61
N PRO A 116 -36.97 -10.41 17.77
CA PRO A 116 -35.52 -10.53 18.01
C PRO A 116 -34.95 -11.96 17.82
N ASP A 117 -35.75 -12.99 18.10
CA ASP A 117 -35.34 -14.41 17.98
C ASP A 117 -35.46 -15.00 16.56
N ALA A 118 -35.71 -14.18 15.53
CA ALA A 118 -35.98 -14.66 14.17
C ALA A 118 -34.75 -15.28 13.48
N GLU A 119 -34.93 -16.36 12.71
CA GLU A 119 -33.88 -16.93 11.84
C GLU A 119 -34.11 -16.47 10.39
N TYR A 120 -33.10 -15.86 9.77
CA TYR A 120 -33.13 -15.42 8.38
C TYR A 120 -32.28 -16.25 7.44
N ARG A 121 -32.78 -16.42 6.20
CA ARG A 121 -32.05 -16.98 5.06
C ARG A 121 -32.49 -16.27 3.78
N VAL A 122 -31.61 -16.21 2.78
CA VAL A 122 -31.99 -15.75 1.43
C VAL A 122 -31.63 -16.81 0.38
N ALA A 123 -32.34 -16.81 -0.74
CA ALA A 123 -31.98 -17.64 -1.90
C ALA A 123 -32.03 -16.81 -3.19
N PRO A 124 -31.02 -16.90 -4.07
CA PRO A 124 -31.09 -16.30 -5.39
C PRO A 124 -32.19 -16.96 -6.22
N ILE A 125 -32.78 -16.20 -7.13
CA ILE A 125 -33.78 -16.63 -8.10
C ILE A 125 -33.25 -16.25 -9.49
N ASP A 126 -32.58 -17.19 -10.17
CA ASP A 126 -32.18 -17.00 -11.57
C ASP A 126 -33.32 -17.47 -12.49
N ARG A 127 -33.78 -16.59 -13.38
CA ARG A 127 -34.82 -16.88 -14.40
C ARG A 127 -36.05 -17.59 -13.82
N GLY A 128 -36.50 -17.15 -12.64
CA GLY A 128 -37.64 -17.70 -11.92
C GLY A 128 -37.39 -19.03 -11.21
N ARG A 129 -36.14 -19.48 -11.05
CA ARG A 129 -35.75 -20.69 -10.30
C ARG A 129 -35.00 -20.33 -9.02
N GLU A 130 -35.58 -20.66 -7.88
CA GLU A 130 -34.92 -20.53 -6.56
C GLU A 130 -33.70 -21.49 -6.47
N GLY A 131 -32.55 -20.95 -6.07
CA GLY A 131 -31.30 -21.67 -5.86
C GLY A 131 -31.15 -22.26 -4.45
N ARG A 132 -29.89 -22.53 -4.04
CA ARG A 132 -29.58 -22.92 -2.65
C ARG A 132 -29.85 -21.71 -1.74
N ARG A 133 -30.51 -21.96 -0.60
CA ARG A 133 -30.62 -20.97 0.50
C ARG A 133 -29.28 -20.80 1.20
N SER A 134 -28.97 -19.58 1.59
CA SER A 134 -27.87 -19.26 2.49
C SER A 134 -27.96 -20.08 3.78
N ASP A 135 -26.83 -20.12 4.48
CA ASP A 135 -26.82 -20.55 5.86
C ASP A 135 -27.56 -19.52 6.75
N PRO A 136 -28.01 -19.93 7.95
CA PRO A 136 -28.92 -19.13 8.75
C PRO A 136 -28.19 -18.03 9.51
N VAL A 137 -28.82 -16.88 9.66
CA VAL A 137 -28.36 -15.85 10.58
C VAL A 137 -29.45 -15.40 11.55
N SER A 138 -29.02 -14.95 12.72
CA SER A 138 -29.84 -14.31 13.73
C SER A 138 -29.47 -12.82 13.80
N PRO A 139 -30.44 -11.91 14.07
CA PRO A 139 -30.18 -10.49 14.17
C PRO A 139 -29.15 -10.13 15.25
N TRP A 140 -28.21 -9.26 14.92
CA TRP A 140 -27.36 -8.60 15.91
C TRP A 140 -28.18 -7.61 16.74
N ALA A 141 -28.09 -7.69 18.06
CA ALA A 141 -28.94 -6.93 18.97
C ALA A 141 -28.51 -5.46 19.14
N ASP A 142 -27.20 -5.19 19.07
CA ASP A 142 -26.62 -3.90 19.48
C ASP A 142 -26.26 -2.97 18.29
N GLY A 143 -26.66 -3.32 17.06
CA GLY A 143 -26.31 -2.58 15.84
C GLY A 143 -24.88 -2.82 15.32
N TYR A 144 -24.11 -3.67 16.00
CA TYR A 144 -22.74 -4.05 15.65
C TYR A 144 -22.45 -5.49 16.07
N TYR A 145 -21.31 -6.03 15.63
CA TYR A 145 -20.78 -7.32 16.07
C TYR A 145 -19.37 -7.16 16.66
N ASP A 146 -19.12 -7.78 17.81
CA ASP A 146 -17.80 -7.80 18.45
C ASP A 146 -17.14 -9.17 18.22
N LEU A 147 -16.21 -9.26 17.26
CA LEU A 147 -15.33 -10.42 17.04
C LEU A 147 -14.37 -10.55 18.23
N PRO A 148 -14.49 -11.59 19.09
CA PRO A 148 -13.73 -11.65 20.33
C PRO A 148 -12.29 -12.08 20.06
N LEU A 149 -11.34 -11.25 20.52
CA LEU A 149 -9.91 -11.41 20.30
C LEU A 149 -9.19 -12.07 21.49
N ARG A 150 -8.08 -12.75 21.20
CA ARG A 150 -7.18 -13.35 22.20
C ARG A 150 -5.93 -12.50 22.40
N ARG A 151 -6.13 -11.33 23.02
CA ARG A 151 -5.07 -10.34 23.30
C ARG A 151 -3.78 -10.98 23.83
N PRO A 152 -2.63 -10.81 23.15
CA PRO A 152 -1.33 -11.27 23.64
C PRO A 152 -0.99 -10.65 25.00
N ALA A 153 -0.27 -11.40 25.83
CA ALA A 153 0.28 -10.85 27.06
C ALA A 153 1.34 -9.77 26.74
N GLY A 154 1.37 -8.71 27.55
CA GLY A 154 2.46 -7.73 27.51
C GLY A 154 3.81 -8.33 27.91
N GLY A 155 4.88 -7.57 27.68
CA GLY A 155 6.24 -8.03 27.92
C GLY A 155 7.16 -6.92 28.46
N VAL A 156 8.45 -7.24 28.51
CA VAL A 156 9.51 -6.31 28.95
C VAL A 156 10.65 -6.36 27.94
N THR A 157 11.17 -5.20 27.52
CA THR A 157 12.32 -5.10 26.61
C THR A 157 13.63 -5.41 27.33
N PRO A 158 14.75 -5.65 26.59
CA PRO A 158 16.08 -5.74 27.20
C PRO A 158 16.47 -4.54 28.06
N ALA A 159 15.99 -3.33 27.73
CA ALA A 159 16.18 -2.11 28.51
C ALA A 159 15.28 -1.99 29.76
N GLY A 160 14.40 -2.96 30.02
CA GLY A 160 13.49 -2.97 31.18
C GLY A 160 12.18 -2.20 31.00
N GLU A 161 11.90 -1.69 29.79
CA GLU A 161 10.64 -1.03 29.44
C GLU A 161 9.50 -2.06 29.37
N GLN A 162 8.40 -1.81 30.08
CA GLN A 162 7.19 -2.65 29.99
C GLN A 162 6.30 -2.18 28.83
N TYR A 163 5.75 -3.13 28.07
CA TYR A 163 4.79 -2.85 26.99
C TYR A 163 3.57 -3.76 27.07
N THR A 164 2.47 -3.29 26.49
CA THR A 164 1.22 -4.06 26.31
C THR A 164 0.88 -4.13 24.82
N TYR A 165 -0.21 -4.81 24.44
CA TYR A 165 -0.63 -4.91 23.04
C TYR A 165 -1.97 -4.23 22.79
N SER A 166 -2.13 -3.63 21.62
CA SER A 166 -3.43 -3.28 21.03
C SER A 166 -3.61 -4.02 19.71
N ALA A 167 -4.86 -4.37 19.38
CA ALA A 167 -5.18 -4.77 18.01
C ALA A 167 -4.88 -3.58 17.08
N ASN A 168 -4.54 -3.83 15.83
CA ASN A 168 -4.03 -2.81 14.93
C ASN A 168 -4.56 -3.06 13.50
N ASP A 169 -3.76 -2.82 12.47
CA ASP A 169 -4.18 -3.01 11.07
C ASP A 169 -4.64 -4.46 10.80
N MET A 170 -5.60 -4.60 9.89
CA MET A 170 -6.19 -5.88 9.51
C MET A 170 -6.14 -6.11 7.99
N SER A 171 -6.34 -7.37 7.61
CA SER A 171 -6.62 -7.80 6.24
C SER A 171 -7.57 -9.01 6.28
N VAL A 172 -8.08 -9.43 5.12
CA VAL A 172 -9.05 -10.53 5.00
C VAL A 172 -8.72 -11.49 3.86
N GLY A 173 -9.15 -12.73 4.02
CA GLY A 173 -9.13 -13.77 2.99
C GLY A 173 -9.86 -15.01 3.51
N ASP A 174 -10.51 -15.74 2.61
CA ASP A 174 -11.08 -17.06 2.89
C ASP A 174 -9.93 -18.07 2.99
N VAL A 175 -9.53 -18.49 4.19
CA VAL A 175 -8.32 -19.33 4.36
C VAL A 175 -8.62 -20.84 4.35
N ASP A 176 -9.90 -21.20 4.26
CA ASP A 176 -10.39 -22.56 4.48
C ASP A 176 -11.29 -23.08 3.34
N GLY A 177 -11.71 -22.21 2.43
CA GLY A 177 -12.41 -22.45 1.18
C GLY A 177 -13.92 -22.66 1.33
N ASP A 178 -14.55 -22.00 2.30
CA ASP A 178 -16.00 -22.09 2.56
C ASP A 178 -16.83 -20.91 2.02
N GLY A 179 -16.17 -19.84 1.57
CA GLY A 179 -16.75 -18.61 1.02
C GLY A 179 -16.93 -17.49 2.04
N GLN A 180 -16.55 -17.67 3.31
CA GLN A 180 -16.51 -16.61 4.33
C GLN A 180 -15.10 -16.04 4.46
N TYR A 181 -14.98 -14.85 5.06
CA TYR A 181 -13.68 -14.24 5.31
C TYR A 181 -13.18 -14.53 6.72
N GLU A 182 -11.96 -15.03 6.83
CA GLU A 182 -11.19 -14.94 8.06
C GLU A 182 -10.56 -13.55 8.19
N TYR A 183 -10.43 -13.12 9.43
CA TYR A 183 -9.92 -11.81 9.81
C TYR A 183 -8.48 -11.95 10.30
N VAL A 184 -7.56 -11.35 9.56
CA VAL A 184 -6.14 -11.34 9.88
C VAL A 184 -5.82 -10.07 10.64
N VAL A 185 -5.38 -10.20 11.90
CA VAL A 185 -5.21 -9.08 12.85
C VAL A 185 -3.75 -8.93 13.24
N LYS A 186 -3.14 -7.79 12.91
CA LYS A 186 -1.83 -7.39 13.47
C LYS A 186 -2.01 -6.90 14.90
N TRP A 187 -1.11 -7.32 15.79
CA TRP A 187 -0.99 -6.80 17.16
C TRP A 187 0.22 -5.89 17.26
N ASP A 188 -0.02 -4.62 17.59
CA ASP A 188 1.03 -3.64 17.79
C ASP A 188 1.37 -3.52 19.29
N PRO A 189 2.64 -3.65 19.69
CA PRO A 189 3.06 -3.38 21.06
C PRO A 189 3.02 -1.88 21.34
N SER A 190 2.65 -1.47 22.55
CA SER A 190 2.53 -0.06 22.96
C SER A 190 3.84 0.74 22.97
N ASN A 191 4.95 0.11 22.56
CA ASN A 191 6.25 0.72 22.36
C ASN A 191 6.79 0.48 20.93
N SER A 192 5.91 0.26 19.94
CA SER A 192 6.26 0.33 18.52
C SER A 192 6.88 1.69 18.16
N LYS A 193 7.58 1.75 17.03
CA LYS A 193 8.41 2.89 16.65
C LYS A 193 8.20 3.25 15.18
N ASP A 194 8.09 4.55 14.90
CA ASP A 194 8.51 5.03 13.57
C ASP A 194 10.01 4.76 13.39
N VAL A 195 10.46 4.53 12.16
CA VAL A 195 11.87 4.15 11.92
C VAL A 195 12.87 5.22 12.38
N SER A 196 12.47 6.49 12.44
CA SER A 196 13.31 7.58 12.94
C SER A 196 13.39 7.66 14.48
N GLN A 197 12.67 6.78 15.18
CA GLN A 197 12.60 6.75 16.64
C GLN A 197 13.47 5.62 17.20
N VAL A 198 14.16 5.93 18.28
CA VAL A 198 15.09 5.04 18.97
C VAL A 198 14.36 4.21 20.04
N GLY A 199 14.86 3.00 20.32
CA GLY A 199 14.39 2.14 21.39
C GLY A 199 14.02 0.74 20.90
N TYR A 200 14.04 -0.21 21.82
CA TYR A 200 13.49 -1.55 21.61
C TYR A 200 11.97 -1.50 21.33
N THR A 201 11.45 -2.59 20.76
CA THR A 201 10.02 -2.86 20.60
C THR A 201 9.68 -4.24 21.18
N GLY A 202 8.41 -4.45 21.51
CA GLY A 202 7.87 -5.81 21.63
C GLY A 202 7.84 -6.54 20.28
N ASN A 203 7.60 -7.86 20.32
CA ASN A 203 7.40 -8.65 19.10
C ASN A 203 6.10 -8.20 18.39
N VAL A 204 6.05 -8.29 17.07
CA VAL A 204 4.80 -8.20 16.31
C VAL A 204 4.14 -9.59 16.27
N TYR A 205 2.84 -9.65 16.52
CA TYR A 205 2.04 -10.84 16.25
C TYR A 205 1.05 -10.59 15.11
N VAL A 206 0.78 -11.61 14.31
CA VAL A 206 -0.30 -11.61 13.30
C VAL A 206 -1.16 -12.84 13.55
N ASP A 207 -2.43 -12.63 13.87
CA ASP A 207 -3.42 -13.67 14.15
C ASP A 207 -4.36 -13.88 12.96
N THR A 208 -4.96 -15.06 12.84
CA THR A 208 -6.07 -15.34 11.92
C THR A 208 -7.26 -15.88 12.71
N TYR A 209 -8.43 -15.24 12.59
CA TYR A 209 -9.68 -15.60 13.28
C TYR A 209 -10.80 -15.90 12.29
N GLU A 210 -11.55 -16.99 12.53
CA GLU A 210 -12.92 -17.14 12.01
C GLU A 210 -13.82 -16.05 12.62
N LEU A 211 -14.93 -15.70 11.97
CA LEU A 211 -15.86 -14.64 12.45
C LEU A 211 -16.38 -14.89 13.88
N ASP A 212 -16.48 -16.14 14.33
CA ASP A 212 -16.95 -16.48 15.68
C ASP A 212 -15.91 -16.25 16.81
N GLY A 213 -14.69 -15.84 16.46
CA GLY A 213 -13.57 -15.65 17.39
C GLY A 213 -12.69 -16.88 17.60
N THR A 214 -12.87 -17.94 16.81
CA THR A 214 -11.96 -19.07 16.75
C THR A 214 -10.63 -18.64 16.13
N LEU A 215 -9.63 -18.44 16.98
CA LEU A 215 -8.25 -18.22 16.57
C LEU A 215 -7.70 -19.50 15.92
N LEU A 216 -7.41 -19.43 14.62
CA LEU A 216 -6.84 -20.52 13.83
C LEU A 216 -5.32 -20.61 14.02
N SER A 217 -4.63 -19.49 13.82
CA SER A 217 -3.18 -19.40 13.96
C SER A 217 -2.69 -18.05 14.47
N ARG A 218 -1.47 -18.04 15.01
CA ARG A 218 -0.68 -16.87 15.39
C ARG A 218 0.72 -16.99 14.83
N VAL A 219 1.14 -16.00 14.05
CA VAL A 219 2.55 -15.75 13.74
C VAL A 219 3.12 -14.86 14.82
N ASP A 220 4.24 -15.26 15.41
CA ASP A 220 5.10 -14.40 16.24
C ASP A 220 6.34 -14.10 15.41
N LEU A 221 6.52 -12.85 14.98
CA LEU A 221 7.65 -12.47 14.13
C LEU A 221 9.00 -12.52 14.87
N GLY A 222 8.98 -12.63 16.19
CA GLY A 222 10.18 -12.74 17.02
C GLY A 222 10.89 -11.40 17.19
N VAL A 223 12.08 -11.46 17.79
CA VAL A 223 12.86 -10.27 18.18
C VAL A 223 13.55 -9.57 16.99
N ASN A 224 13.70 -10.26 15.86
CA ASN A 224 14.46 -9.77 14.71
C ASN A 224 13.60 -9.05 13.65
N ILE A 225 12.33 -8.79 13.95
CA ILE A 225 11.47 -7.86 13.22
C ILE A 225 11.01 -6.78 14.19
N ARG A 226 11.31 -5.51 13.87
CA ARG A 226 10.95 -4.35 14.70
C ARG A 226 9.48 -3.99 14.50
N ALA A 227 8.81 -3.53 15.55
CA ALA A 227 7.39 -3.16 15.47
C ALA A 227 7.19 -1.69 15.08
N GLY A 228 6.29 -1.44 14.13
CA GLY A 228 5.93 -0.12 13.64
C GLY A 228 5.41 -0.16 12.19
N ALA A 229 4.76 0.92 11.76
CA ALA A 229 4.05 1.01 10.48
C ALA A 229 4.89 0.58 9.26
N HIS A 230 6.14 1.07 9.17
CA HIS A 230 7.00 0.87 8.00
C HIS A 230 7.63 -0.52 7.91
N TYR A 231 7.53 -1.36 8.95
CA TYR A 231 8.26 -2.63 9.06
C TYR A 231 7.52 -3.85 8.51
N THR A 232 6.40 -4.23 9.12
CA THR A 232 5.67 -5.45 8.78
C THR A 232 4.51 -5.14 7.85
N GLN A 233 4.69 -5.47 6.58
CA GLN A 233 3.64 -5.48 5.56
C GLN A 233 3.22 -6.94 5.33
N PHE A 234 1.94 -7.25 5.46
CA PHE A 234 1.40 -8.61 5.39
C PHE A 234 0.26 -8.70 4.36
N LEU A 235 0.49 -9.45 3.28
CA LEU A 235 -0.49 -9.67 2.22
C LEU A 235 -1.29 -10.94 2.52
N VAL A 236 -2.61 -10.88 2.33
CA VAL A 236 -3.54 -12.01 2.52
C VAL A 236 -4.36 -12.15 1.24
N TYR A 237 -4.19 -13.26 0.53
CA TYR A 237 -4.79 -13.49 -0.79
C TYR A 237 -4.65 -14.96 -1.22
N ASP A 238 -5.57 -15.47 -2.02
CA ASP A 238 -5.39 -16.74 -2.75
C ASP A 238 -4.42 -16.53 -3.92
N PHE A 239 -3.13 -16.84 -3.73
CA PHE A 239 -2.12 -16.58 -4.76
C PHE A 239 -1.96 -17.72 -5.77
N ASP A 240 -2.34 -18.96 -5.44
CA ASP A 240 -2.23 -20.08 -6.38
C ASP A 240 -3.51 -20.41 -7.16
N GLY A 241 -4.68 -20.04 -6.66
CA GLY A 241 -5.99 -20.33 -7.25
C GLY A 241 -6.61 -21.65 -6.81
N ASP A 242 -6.22 -22.21 -5.65
CA ASP A 242 -6.88 -23.37 -5.04
C ASP A 242 -8.17 -23.04 -4.28
N GLY A 243 -8.47 -21.74 -4.11
CA GLY A 243 -9.64 -21.24 -3.38
C GLY A 243 -9.38 -20.99 -1.90
N ARG A 244 -8.12 -20.88 -1.45
CA ARG A 244 -7.74 -20.55 -0.07
C ARG A 244 -6.69 -19.45 -0.06
N ALA A 245 -6.86 -18.47 0.81
CA ALA A 245 -5.92 -17.38 0.99
C ALA A 245 -4.66 -17.82 1.76
N GLU A 246 -3.51 -17.60 1.15
CA GLU A 246 -2.22 -17.61 1.84
C GLU A 246 -1.91 -16.26 2.47
N MET A 247 -0.92 -16.25 3.36
CA MET A 247 -0.33 -15.02 3.89
C MET A 247 1.15 -14.91 3.53
N MET A 248 1.56 -13.77 2.96
CA MET A 248 2.96 -13.47 2.61
C MET A 248 3.47 -12.25 3.36
N LEU A 249 4.60 -12.40 4.06
CA LEU A 249 5.21 -11.33 4.84
C LEU A 249 6.73 -11.50 5.07
N LYS A 250 7.40 -10.38 5.39
CA LYS A 250 8.81 -10.37 5.80
C LYS A 250 8.96 -11.04 7.17
N THR A 251 9.96 -11.91 7.28
CA THR A 251 10.24 -12.75 8.45
C THR A 251 11.75 -12.83 8.71
N ALA A 252 12.16 -13.38 9.85
CA ALA A 252 13.56 -13.41 10.29
C ALA A 252 13.87 -14.65 11.15
N PRO A 253 15.14 -14.91 11.54
CA PRO A 253 15.43 -15.88 12.59
C PRO A 253 14.63 -15.56 13.85
N GLY A 254 14.08 -16.59 14.51
CA GLY A 254 13.19 -16.44 15.66
C GLY A 254 11.70 -16.38 15.32
N THR A 255 11.29 -16.07 14.08
CA THR A 255 9.86 -16.09 13.69
C THR A 255 9.26 -17.50 13.84
N THR A 256 8.07 -17.61 14.45
CA THR A 256 7.31 -18.86 14.59
C THR A 256 5.87 -18.72 14.11
N ILE A 257 5.28 -19.83 13.68
CA ILE A 257 3.85 -19.97 13.47
C ILE A 257 3.27 -20.99 14.46
N THR A 258 2.17 -20.61 15.10
CA THR A 258 1.42 -21.43 16.06
C THR A 258 0.05 -21.73 15.49
N ARG A 259 -0.31 -23.01 15.40
CA ARG A 259 -1.70 -23.44 15.11
C ARG A 259 -2.43 -23.74 16.41
N TYR A 260 -3.69 -23.36 16.51
CA TYR A 260 -4.56 -23.69 17.64
C TYR A 260 -5.54 -24.84 17.29
N ARG A 261 -6.31 -25.28 18.29
CA ARG A 261 -7.51 -26.11 18.13
C ARG A 261 -8.73 -25.21 18.35
N PRO A 262 -9.94 -25.62 17.90
CA PRO A 262 -11.18 -24.87 18.17
C PRO A 262 -11.42 -24.61 19.68
N ASP A 263 -10.97 -25.51 20.56
CA ASP A 263 -11.00 -25.28 22.03
C ASP A 263 -10.00 -24.23 22.55
N GLY A 264 -9.25 -23.58 21.65
CA GLY A 264 -8.28 -22.54 21.96
C GLY A 264 -6.92 -23.01 22.45
N ARG A 265 -6.66 -24.33 22.54
CA ARG A 265 -5.36 -24.84 23.00
C ARG A 265 -4.39 -25.00 21.83
N VAL A 266 -3.14 -24.56 22.03
CA VAL A 266 -2.03 -24.73 21.05
C VAL A 266 -1.96 -26.17 20.55
N ALA A 267 -2.07 -26.34 19.23
CA ALA A 267 -1.92 -27.60 18.52
C ALA A 267 -0.45 -27.91 18.25
N ARG A 268 0.29 -26.95 17.68
CA ARG A 268 1.74 -26.96 17.48
C ARG A 268 2.27 -25.53 17.36
N THR A 269 3.57 -25.35 17.59
CA THR A 269 4.32 -24.11 17.30
C THR A 269 5.64 -24.52 16.64
N GLU A 270 5.96 -23.92 15.49
CA GLU A 270 7.11 -24.27 14.66
C GLU A 270 7.81 -22.98 14.19
N TYR A 271 9.14 -22.99 14.11
CA TYR A 271 9.89 -21.90 13.47
C TYR A 271 9.68 -21.96 11.95
N VAL A 272 9.62 -20.80 11.29
CA VAL A 272 9.73 -20.75 9.81
C VAL A 272 11.11 -21.24 9.39
N THR A 273 11.23 -21.86 8.22
CA THR A 273 12.44 -22.56 7.80
C THR A 273 13.58 -21.58 7.52
N MET A 274 14.65 -21.66 8.31
CA MET A 274 15.90 -21.00 7.97
C MET A 274 16.51 -21.62 6.69
N PRO A 275 16.80 -20.83 5.65
CA PRO A 275 17.41 -21.34 4.43
C PRO A 275 18.71 -22.10 4.70
N ARG A 276 18.95 -23.21 3.99
CA ARG A 276 20.11 -24.08 4.25
C ARG A 276 21.47 -23.37 4.09
N ALA A 277 21.52 -22.25 3.38
CA ALA A 277 22.72 -21.44 3.28
C ALA A 277 23.03 -20.73 4.61
N ASP A 278 22.01 -20.20 5.27
CA ASP A 278 22.10 -19.50 6.56
C ASP A 278 22.46 -20.46 7.71
N VAL A 279 21.83 -21.65 7.74
CA VAL A 279 22.21 -22.72 8.68
C VAL A 279 23.68 -23.14 8.52
N ARG A 280 24.23 -23.09 7.30
CA ARG A 280 25.66 -23.37 7.04
C ARG A 280 26.57 -22.19 7.37
N ALA A 281 26.06 -20.96 7.33
CA ALA A 281 26.78 -19.76 7.76
C ALA A 281 26.88 -19.66 9.29
N GLY A 282 26.01 -20.39 10.02
CA GLY A 282 26.04 -20.50 11.48
C GLY A 282 24.87 -19.81 12.19
N TYR A 283 23.96 -19.19 11.44
CA TYR A 283 22.78 -18.51 11.99
C TYR A 283 21.82 -19.50 12.67
N SER A 284 21.05 -19.00 13.65
CA SER A 284 20.11 -19.76 14.45
C SER A 284 18.85 -18.96 14.82
N HIS A 285 17.71 -19.64 15.07
CA HIS A 285 16.48 -18.98 15.53
C HIS A 285 16.55 -18.45 16.98
N ARG A 286 17.72 -18.49 17.62
CA ARG A 286 17.98 -17.90 18.95
C ARG A 286 18.85 -16.65 18.88
N ASP A 287 19.28 -16.26 17.69
CA ASP A 287 20.10 -15.07 17.52
C ASP A 287 19.21 -13.83 17.74
N ASP A 288 19.79 -12.79 18.34
CA ASP A 288 19.11 -11.53 18.64
C ASP A 288 19.98 -10.39 18.09
N TYR A 289 19.57 -9.83 16.96
CA TYR A 289 20.30 -8.80 16.23
C TYR A 289 19.89 -7.37 16.67
N ARG A 290 19.15 -7.24 17.77
CA ARG A 290 18.75 -5.93 18.31
C ARG A 290 19.93 -5.29 19.05
N LEU A 291 20.50 -4.26 18.44
CA LEU A 291 21.64 -3.53 19.03
C LEU A 291 21.25 -2.87 20.35
N SER A 292 22.11 -3.00 21.37
CA SER A 292 22.12 -2.07 22.52
C SER A 292 22.86 -0.78 22.14
N ALA A 293 22.78 0.25 22.99
CA ALA A 293 23.57 1.48 22.81
C ALA A 293 25.08 1.21 22.67
N ASP A 294 25.63 0.34 23.52
CA ASP A 294 27.04 -0.07 23.44
C ASP A 294 27.31 -0.89 22.16
N GLY A 295 26.40 -1.80 21.79
CA GLY A 295 26.54 -2.65 20.60
C GLY A 295 26.47 -1.86 19.28
N TYR A 296 25.66 -0.80 19.22
CA TYR A 296 25.67 0.12 18.07
C TYR A 296 26.95 0.96 18.03
N PHE A 297 27.51 1.34 19.18
CA PHE A 297 28.81 2.01 19.21
C PHE A 297 29.94 1.07 18.72
N ASP A 298 29.96 -0.19 19.17
CA ASP A 298 30.88 -1.21 18.64
C ASP A 298 30.71 -1.41 17.12
N HIS A 299 29.47 -1.47 16.61
CA HIS A 299 29.18 -1.53 15.17
C HIS A 299 29.76 -0.33 14.39
N LEU A 300 29.60 0.90 14.91
CA LEU A 300 30.24 2.10 14.30
C LEU A 300 31.76 1.99 14.28
N VAL A 301 32.38 1.47 15.35
CA VAL A 301 33.82 1.24 15.41
C VAL A 301 34.26 0.25 14.34
N GLU A 302 33.56 -0.87 14.17
CA GLU A 302 33.87 -1.87 13.15
C GLU A 302 33.71 -1.31 11.72
N MET A 303 32.63 -0.56 11.46
CA MET A 303 32.44 0.17 10.20
C MET A 303 33.59 1.15 9.92
N PHE A 304 34.04 1.89 10.94
CA PHE A 304 35.14 2.84 10.81
C PHE A 304 36.49 2.15 10.59
N GLN A 305 36.77 1.04 11.27
CA GLN A 305 37.96 0.22 11.03
C GLN A 305 38.03 -0.26 9.56
N GLY A 306 36.88 -0.61 8.97
CA GLY A 306 36.76 -1.04 7.58
C GLY A 306 36.77 0.08 6.52
N TRP A 307 36.84 1.37 6.90
CA TRP A 307 36.59 2.50 5.99
C TRP A 307 37.33 2.43 4.65
N THR A 308 38.64 2.16 4.66
CA THR A 308 39.46 2.09 3.43
C THR A 308 39.20 0.86 2.55
N GLU A 309 38.39 -0.09 3.01
CA GLU A 309 37.95 -1.25 2.23
C GLU A 309 36.54 -1.04 1.63
N HIS A 310 35.82 0.02 2.02
CA HIS A 310 34.49 0.31 1.50
C HIS A 310 34.53 0.60 -0.01
N PRO A 311 33.64 0.00 -0.83
CA PRO A 311 33.70 0.11 -2.30
C PRO A 311 33.76 1.54 -2.83
N GLU A 312 32.97 2.45 -2.27
CA GLU A 312 32.93 3.87 -2.68
C GLU A 312 34.21 4.65 -2.32
N VAL A 313 34.90 4.26 -1.23
CA VAL A 313 36.20 4.84 -0.83
C VAL A 313 37.30 4.30 -1.76
N VAL A 314 37.27 3.00 -2.06
CA VAL A 314 38.20 2.35 -3.01
C VAL A 314 38.03 2.90 -4.44
N ALA A 315 36.80 3.23 -4.83
CA ALA A 315 36.48 3.88 -6.10
C ALA A 315 36.91 5.36 -6.17
N GLY A 316 37.13 6.00 -5.01
CA GLY A 316 37.41 7.44 -4.92
C GLY A 316 36.17 8.33 -5.07
N ASN A 317 34.98 7.77 -4.87
CA ASN A 317 33.71 8.51 -4.84
C ASN A 317 33.49 9.16 -3.47
N TRP A 318 33.99 8.52 -2.40
CA TRP A 318 33.93 9.00 -1.02
C TRP A 318 35.30 9.46 -0.49
N PRO A 319 35.33 10.24 0.61
CA PRO A 319 36.55 10.71 1.23
C PRO A 319 37.52 9.58 1.60
N ALA A 320 38.81 9.79 1.39
CA ALA A 320 39.84 8.77 1.62
C ALA A 320 40.01 8.44 3.12
N THR A 321 39.60 9.35 4.01
CA THR A 321 39.60 9.17 5.46
C THR A 321 38.29 9.69 6.08
N LEU A 322 37.95 9.17 7.26
CA LEU A 322 36.83 9.67 8.05
C LEU A 322 37.07 11.12 8.52
N GLU A 323 38.32 11.51 8.79
CA GLU A 323 38.65 12.90 9.10
C GLU A 323 38.28 13.86 7.96
N GLU A 324 38.54 13.47 6.71
CA GLU A 324 38.13 14.23 5.52
C GLU A 324 36.60 14.28 5.41
N ALA A 325 35.91 13.15 5.64
CA ALA A 325 34.44 13.10 5.64
C ALA A 325 33.80 13.98 6.73
N PHE A 326 34.43 14.10 7.90
CA PHE A 326 33.98 14.95 8.99
C PHE A 326 34.46 16.41 8.87
N GLY A 327 35.31 16.73 7.90
CA GLY A 327 35.87 18.07 7.71
C GLY A 327 36.86 18.50 8.80
N ILE A 328 37.61 17.54 9.37
CA ILE A 328 38.64 17.78 10.40
C ILE A 328 40.04 17.45 9.88
N GLU A 329 41.07 18.02 10.53
CA GLU A 329 42.47 17.73 10.20
C GLU A 329 42.80 16.24 10.41
N PRO A 330 43.49 15.57 9.46
CA PRO A 330 43.93 14.19 9.60
C PRO A 330 44.81 13.95 10.84
N ARG A 331 44.57 12.84 11.54
CA ARG A 331 45.27 12.48 12.79
C ARG A 331 45.82 11.07 12.79
N TYR A 332 45.13 10.14 12.13
CA TYR A 332 45.40 8.72 12.23
C TYR A 332 46.04 8.15 10.96
N SER A 333 46.49 6.90 11.03
CA SER A 333 47.02 6.14 9.90
C SER A 333 46.07 5.01 9.56
N TYR A 334 45.84 4.78 8.27
CA TYR A 334 44.91 3.76 7.77
C TYR A 334 45.66 2.50 7.28
N PRO A 335 45.07 1.29 7.38
CA PRO A 335 43.78 0.99 8.03
C PRO A 335 43.84 1.27 9.54
N LEU A 336 42.73 1.74 10.09
CA LEU A 336 42.68 2.21 11.48
C LEU A 336 42.92 1.06 12.46
N SER A 337 43.66 1.34 13.54
CA SER A 337 43.61 0.47 14.70
C SER A 337 42.24 0.59 15.39
N ARG A 338 41.86 -0.38 16.21
CA ARG A 338 40.61 -0.30 16.98
C ARG A 338 40.59 0.92 17.91
N GLU A 339 41.71 1.28 18.52
CA GLU A 339 41.85 2.47 19.38
C GLU A 339 41.61 3.78 18.59
N ASP A 340 42.15 3.87 17.36
CA ASP A 340 41.95 5.05 16.51
C ASP A 340 40.51 5.14 15.98
N ALA A 341 39.88 3.99 15.67
CA ALA A 341 38.49 3.92 15.25
C ALA A 341 37.50 4.22 16.40
N GLU A 342 37.77 3.74 17.62
CA GLU A 342 37.05 4.12 18.85
C GLU A 342 37.12 5.64 19.07
N ALA A 343 38.30 6.25 18.92
CA ALA A 343 38.47 7.70 19.05
C ALA A 343 37.77 8.52 17.94
N LEU A 344 37.62 7.95 16.73
CA LEU A 344 36.83 8.56 15.65
C LEU A 344 35.32 8.35 15.85
N ALA A 345 34.88 7.20 16.37
CA ALA A 345 33.49 6.93 16.72
C ALA A 345 33.03 7.84 17.87
N ASP A 346 33.85 8.04 18.89
CA ASP A 346 33.63 9.03 19.96
C ASP A 346 33.45 10.44 19.36
N HIS A 347 34.35 10.87 18.47
CA HIS A 347 34.23 12.16 17.80
C HIS A 347 32.95 12.27 16.95
N PHE A 348 32.62 11.23 16.21
CA PHE A 348 31.43 11.19 15.36
C PHE A 348 30.16 11.34 16.19
N VAL A 349 30.04 10.57 17.27
CA VAL A 349 28.85 10.48 18.12
C VAL A 349 28.69 11.69 19.04
N ASP A 350 29.77 12.18 19.66
CA ASP A 350 29.69 13.24 20.68
C ASP A 350 29.91 14.65 20.14
N VAL A 351 30.51 14.80 18.95
CA VAL A 351 30.88 16.12 18.39
C VAL A 351 30.28 16.33 17.01
N TYR A 352 30.56 15.45 16.04
CA TYR A 352 30.13 15.64 14.66
C TYR A 352 28.60 15.60 14.54
N ALA A 353 27.96 14.48 14.89
CA ALA A 353 26.52 14.32 14.74
C ALA A 353 25.73 15.39 15.53
N PRO A 354 26.04 15.73 16.79
CA PRO A 354 25.38 16.82 17.50
C PRO A 354 25.60 18.21 16.88
N SER A 355 26.72 18.44 16.18
CA SER A 355 26.96 19.69 15.44
C SER A 355 26.14 19.81 14.16
N ARG A 356 25.78 18.67 13.54
CA ARG A 356 24.89 18.59 12.38
C ARG A 356 23.43 18.88 12.78
N SER A 357 22.99 18.33 13.91
CA SER A 357 21.68 18.59 14.50
C SER A 357 21.66 18.26 15.99
N THR A 358 21.07 19.14 16.79
CA THR A 358 20.87 18.93 18.24
C THR A 358 19.89 17.80 18.57
N ARG A 359 19.22 17.22 17.55
CA ARG A 359 18.37 16.03 17.69
C ARG A 359 19.14 14.72 17.55
N ASN A 360 20.40 14.74 17.10
CA ASN A 360 21.21 13.54 16.96
C ASN A 360 21.73 13.11 18.33
N ASN A 361 21.27 11.95 18.83
CA ASN A 361 21.66 11.38 20.12
C ASN A 361 22.09 9.91 19.93
N LEU A 362 23.22 9.72 19.25
CA LEU A 362 23.67 8.39 18.85
C LEU A 362 24.20 7.54 20.02
N ARG A 363 24.55 8.14 21.17
CA ARG A 363 24.85 7.42 22.43
C ARG A 363 23.65 6.68 23.02
N ALA A 364 22.43 7.01 22.61
CA ALA A 364 21.22 6.33 23.08
C ALA A 364 20.65 5.34 22.05
N PHE A 365 21.31 5.17 20.89
CA PHE A 365 20.77 4.41 19.77
C PHE A 365 20.71 2.90 20.06
N GLU A 366 19.50 2.37 20.26
CA GLU A 366 19.26 0.97 20.60
C GLU A 366 17.96 0.45 19.94
N GLY A 367 17.83 -0.88 19.88
CA GLY A 367 16.63 -1.59 19.47
C GLY A 367 16.42 -1.75 17.96
N PHE A 368 17.41 -1.40 17.14
CA PHE A 368 17.42 -1.60 15.68
C PHE A 368 18.05 -2.93 15.30
N ILE A 369 17.68 -3.45 14.12
CA ILE A 369 18.18 -4.70 13.53
C ILE A 369 18.88 -4.38 12.21
N LEU A 370 20.14 -3.95 12.31
CA LEU A 370 20.95 -3.48 11.17
C LEU A 370 21.73 -4.62 10.47
N GLU A 371 21.73 -5.81 11.05
CA GLU A 371 22.38 -7.01 10.50
C GLU A 371 21.49 -8.25 10.57
N GLY A 372 22.06 -9.43 10.35
CA GLY A 372 21.36 -10.70 10.31
C GLY A 372 20.55 -10.93 9.02
N PRO A 373 20.20 -12.20 8.72
CA PRO A 373 19.50 -12.58 7.50
C PRO A 373 18.00 -12.22 7.55
N GLU A 374 17.47 -11.81 6.39
CA GLU A 374 16.07 -11.44 6.20
C GLU A 374 15.38 -12.42 5.24
N TYR A 375 14.12 -12.74 5.49
CA TYR A 375 13.36 -13.74 4.75
C TYR A 375 12.00 -13.22 4.25
N LEU A 376 11.50 -13.79 3.16
CA LEU A 376 10.10 -13.71 2.74
C LEU A 376 9.51 -15.10 2.93
N THR A 377 8.36 -15.20 3.61
CA THR A 377 7.69 -16.48 3.89
C THR A 377 6.25 -16.47 3.40
N VAL A 378 5.87 -17.53 2.69
CA VAL A 378 4.48 -17.88 2.40
C VAL A 378 3.96 -18.83 3.48
N LEU A 379 2.78 -18.51 4.01
CA LEU A 379 2.11 -19.24 5.07
C LEU A 379 0.72 -19.67 4.62
N ASP A 380 0.28 -20.81 5.13
CA ASP A 380 -1.12 -21.21 5.15
C ASP A 380 -1.67 -20.86 6.54
N PRO A 381 -2.40 -19.74 6.67
CA PRO A 381 -2.88 -19.24 7.96
C PRO A 381 -3.97 -20.12 8.59
N GLY A 382 -4.84 -20.75 7.79
CA GLY A 382 -5.91 -21.63 8.30
C GLY A 382 -5.39 -22.95 8.88
N ALA A 383 -4.44 -23.60 8.20
CA ALA A 383 -3.74 -24.76 8.73
C ALA A 383 -2.61 -24.38 9.71
N GLY A 384 -2.25 -23.09 9.80
CA GLY A 384 -1.21 -22.54 10.68
C GLY A 384 0.18 -23.11 10.40
N ARG A 385 0.60 -23.22 9.14
CA ARG A 385 1.90 -23.77 8.70
C ARG A 385 2.66 -22.84 7.75
N GLU A 386 3.97 -23.04 7.69
CA GLU A 386 4.79 -22.58 6.57
C GLU A 386 4.46 -23.37 5.30
N LEU A 387 4.53 -22.69 4.15
CA LEU A 387 4.53 -23.31 2.81
C LEU A 387 5.93 -23.22 2.16
N GLU A 388 6.52 -22.01 2.10
CA GLU A 388 7.93 -21.82 1.70
C GLU A 388 8.53 -20.54 2.32
N THR A 389 9.78 -20.63 2.80
CA THR A 389 10.62 -19.48 3.14
C THR A 389 11.80 -19.31 2.17
N ILE A 390 11.93 -18.12 1.58
CA ILE A 390 13.08 -17.68 0.77
C ILE A 390 13.82 -16.50 1.43
N ARG A 391 14.96 -16.08 0.87
CA ARG A 391 15.60 -14.80 1.28
C ARG A 391 14.72 -13.63 0.85
N TYR A 392 14.67 -12.58 1.67
CA TYR A 392 14.01 -11.33 1.30
C TYR A 392 14.84 -10.61 0.24
N THR A 393 14.22 -10.24 -0.88
CA THR A 393 14.82 -9.40 -1.94
C THR A 393 14.01 -8.10 -2.05
N PRO A 394 14.67 -6.93 -2.10
CA PRO A 394 16.11 -6.74 -1.99
C PRO A 394 16.58 -6.75 -0.53
N GLY A 395 17.73 -7.38 -0.31
CA GLY A 395 18.38 -7.44 1.00
C GLY A 395 18.91 -6.08 1.45
N ARG A 396 19.13 -5.94 2.77
CA ARG A 396 19.51 -4.70 3.45
C ARG A 396 20.73 -3.96 2.87
N HIS A 397 21.69 -4.69 2.31
CA HIS A 397 23.03 -4.23 1.92
C HIS A 397 23.93 -3.85 3.10
N ASP A 398 23.59 -2.80 3.84
CA ASP A 398 24.35 -2.25 4.97
C ASP A 398 23.40 -1.78 6.10
N ASP A 399 23.82 -0.85 6.95
CA ASP A 399 23.04 -0.30 8.06
C ASP A 399 22.20 0.95 7.69
N GLY A 400 22.19 1.33 6.42
CA GLY A 400 21.59 2.57 5.91
C GLY A 400 22.61 3.54 5.30
N LEU A 401 23.92 3.28 5.39
CA LEU A 401 24.97 4.16 4.86
C LEU A 401 24.79 4.47 3.37
N MET A 402 24.71 3.47 2.50
CA MET A 402 24.43 3.62 1.06
C MET A 402 23.00 4.05 0.76
N TRP A 403 22.06 3.83 1.69
CA TRP A 403 20.68 4.33 1.58
C TRP A 403 20.58 5.83 1.93
N GLY A 404 21.64 6.46 2.44
CA GLY A 404 21.71 7.89 2.74
C GLY A 404 21.24 8.27 4.15
N ASP A 405 21.13 7.31 5.08
CA ASP A 405 20.65 7.53 6.44
C ASP A 405 21.62 8.33 7.33
N TYR A 406 22.88 8.40 6.92
CA TYR A 406 23.93 9.17 7.58
C TYR A 406 24.20 10.54 6.94
N ALA A 407 23.73 10.79 5.70
CA ALA A 407 24.16 11.93 4.89
C ALA A 407 23.53 13.25 5.32
N MET A 408 22.26 13.20 5.73
CA MET A 408 21.46 14.38 6.08
C MET A 408 21.83 14.95 7.46
N ALA A 409 21.35 16.17 7.76
CA ALA A 409 21.66 16.84 9.03
C ALA A 409 21.11 16.10 10.26
N ARG A 410 19.96 15.41 10.13
CA ARG A 410 19.50 14.40 11.09
C ARG A 410 20.05 13.06 10.63
N ILE A 411 20.80 12.39 11.51
CA ILE A 411 21.46 11.11 11.24
C ILE A 411 20.60 10.02 11.86
N GLU A 412 20.12 9.09 11.03
CA GLU A 412 19.02 8.17 11.35
C GLU A 412 19.31 6.75 10.82
N PRO A 413 20.31 6.03 11.35
CA PRO A 413 20.63 4.67 10.90
C PRO A 413 19.40 3.76 10.95
N GLY A 414 19.23 2.89 9.95
CA GLY A 414 18.05 2.03 9.87
C GLY A 414 16.73 2.75 9.51
N ASN A 415 16.76 3.93 8.88
CA ASN A 415 15.55 4.68 8.48
C ASN A 415 15.11 4.34 7.05
N ARG A 416 15.81 4.86 6.03
CA ARG A 416 15.46 4.70 4.61
C ARG A 416 15.54 3.25 4.17
N VAL A 417 16.50 2.52 4.73
CA VAL A 417 16.69 1.09 4.46
C VAL A 417 15.51 0.24 4.94
N ASP A 418 14.87 0.58 6.06
CA ASP A 418 13.75 -0.21 6.62
C ASP A 418 12.38 0.44 6.34
N ARG A 419 12.26 1.08 5.18
CA ARG A 419 10.97 1.49 4.60
C ARG A 419 10.44 0.39 3.69
N PHE A 420 9.48 -0.41 4.16
CA PHE A 420 8.88 -1.48 3.37
C PHE A 420 7.45 -1.16 2.93
N LEU A 421 7.07 -1.60 1.74
CA LEU A 421 5.69 -1.55 1.23
C LEU A 421 5.33 -2.90 0.58
N ALA A 422 4.04 -3.20 0.45
CA ALA A 422 3.57 -4.37 -0.26
C ALA A 422 2.16 -4.18 -0.87
N THR A 423 1.86 -4.89 -1.96
CA THR A 423 0.51 -5.02 -2.55
C THR A 423 0.33 -6.36 -3.26
N VAL A 424 -0.91 -6.64 -3.62
CA VAL A 424 -1.26 -7.68 -4.60
C VAL A 424 -1.55 -7.00 -5.94
N ALA A 425 -1.15 -7.61 -7.06
CA ALA A 425 -1.42 -7.08 -8.39
C ALA A 425 -1.70 -8.19 -9.41
N TYR A 426 -2.65 -7.95 -10.32
CA TYR A 426 -2.94 -8.80 -11.48
C TYR A 426 -1.99 -8.51 -12.65
N LEU A 427 -0.69 -8.74 -12.44
CA LEU A 427 0.39 -8.47 -13.42
C LEU A 427 0.27 -9.27 -14.74
N ASP A 428 -0.49 -10.36 -14.77
CA ASP A 428 -0.83 -11.11 -16.00
C ASP A 428 -2.30 -10.93 -16.43
N GLY A 429 -3.03 -10.02 -15.77
CA GLY A 429 -4.45 -9.73 -15.97
C GLY A 429 -5.40 -10.81 -15.51
N ARG A 430 -4.91 -11.80 -14.74
CA ARG A 430 -5.65 -13.04 -14.49
C ARG A 430 -5.44 -13.67 -13.11
N ARG A 431 -4.19 -13.77 -12.65
CA ARG A 431 -3.81 -14.36 -11.36
C ARG A 431 -3.05 -13.32 -10.52
N PRO A 432 -3.31 -13.27 -9.21
CA PRO A 432 -2.65 -12.32 -8.34
C PRO A 432 -1.16 -12.65 -8.18
N SER A 433 -0.36 -11.61 -8.07
CA SER A 433 1.07 -11.65 -7.79
C SER A 433 1.36 -10.77 -6.57
N ALA A 434 2.31 -11.16 -5.72
CA ALA A 434 2.71 -10.39 -4.56
C ALA A 434 3.87 -9.44 -4.93
N VAL A 435 3.71 -8.14 -4.68
CA VAL A 435 4.77 -7.15 -4.91
C VAL A 435 5.25 -6.62 -3.56
N PHE A 436 6.57 -6.66 -3.34
CA PHE A 436 7.22 -6.13 -2.14
C PHE A 436 8.24 -5.05 -2.53
N ALA A 437 8.25 -3.93 -1.80
CA ALA A 437 9.14 -2.80 -2.04
C ALA A 437 10.04 -2.48 -0.84
N ARG A 438 11.21 -1.90 -1.10
CA ARG A 438 12.14 -1.39 -0.08
C ARG A 438 12.76 -0.05 -0.51
N GLY A 439 12.63 0.95 0.36
CA GLY A 439 13.11 2.32 0.13
C GLY A 439 12.29 3.09 -0.90
N TYR A 440 12.12 4.39 -0.69
CA TYR A 440 11.45 5.31 -1.62
C TYR A 440 11.97 6.75 -1.59
N TYR A 441 12.60 7.16 -0.48
CA TYR A 441 13.20 8.49 -0.35
C TYR A 441 14.48 8.68 -1.19
N THR A 442 15.28 7.62 -1.30
CA THR A 442 16.59 7.60 -1.98
C THR A 442 16.56 6.47 -3.00
N ARG A 443 17.33 5.39 -2.83
CA ARG A 443 17.17 4.17 -3.62
C ARG A 443 15.75 3.61 -3.44
N SER A 444 15.08 3.34 -4.55
CA SER A 444 13.73 2.79 -4.63
C SER A 444 13.79 1.42 -5.29
N THR A 445 13.16 0.42 -4.70
CA THR A 445 13.21 -0.96 -5.21
C THR A 445 11.90 -1.70 -5.03
N MET A 446 11.57 -2.60 -5.96
CA MET A 446 10.38 -3.47 -5.94
C MET A 446 10.70 -4.85 -6.52
N VAL A 447 10.05 -5.89 -6.02
CA VAL A 447 10.14 -7.25 -6.56
C VAL A 447 8.74 -7.86 -6.63
N ALA A 448 8.39 -8.40 -7.79
CA ALA A 448 7.15 -9.14 -8.01
C ALA A 448 7.38 -10.65 -7.91
N TYR A 449 6.49 -11.34 -7.21
CA TYR A 449 6.49 -12.80 -7.08
C TYR A 449 5.15 -13.41 -7.48
N ARG A 450 5.19 -14.51 -8.23
CA ARG A 450 4.06 -15.41 -8.43
C ARG A 450 4.24 -16.68 -7.59
N TRP A 451 3.14 -17.14 -7.00
CA TRP A 451 3.05 -18.41 -6.29
C TRP A 451 2.39 -19.47 -7.19
N ASP A 452 2.92 -20.69 -7.15
CA ASP A 452 2.41 -21.84 -7.91
C ASP A 452 1.88 -22.99 -7.03
N GLY A 453 1.54 -22.68 -5.78
CA GLY A 453 1.10 -23.63 -4.75
C GLY A 453 2.26 -24.39 -4.09
N HIS A 454 3.47 -24.29 -4.65
CA HIS A 454 4.65 -25.02 -4.19
C HIS A 454 5.90 -24.17 -4.07
N ARG A 455 6.06 -23.13 -4.90
CA ARG A 455 7.23 -22.24 -4.92
C ARG A 455 6.89 -20.81 -5.29
N LEU A 456 7.56 -19.87 -4.62
CA LEU A 456 7.70 -18.50 -5.08
C LEU A 456 8.60 -18.46 -6.31
N ARG A 457 8.16 -17.69 -7.31
CA ARG A 457 8.94 -17.36 -8.50
C ARG A 457 8.98 -15.85 -8.61
N GLU A 458 10.18 -15.29 -8.66
CA GLU A 458 10.38 -13.90 -9.06
C GLU A 458 9.94 -13.74 -10.51
N ASP A 459 9.07 -12.77 -10.78
CA ASP A 459 8.65 -12.38 -12.13
C ASP A 459 9.58 -11.28 -12.67
N TRP A 460 9.75 -10.20 -11.87
CA TRP A 460 10.65 -9.09 -12.17
C TRP A 460 11.16 -8.43 -10.88
N THR A 461 12.27 -7.68 -11.02
CA THR A 461 12.86 -6.82 -9.98
C THR A 461 13.16 -5.45 -10.59
N VAL A 462 12.73 -4.40 -9.89
CA VAL A 462 13.01 -2.98 -10.17
C VAL A 462 13.98 -2.44 -9.11
N ASP A 463 14.99 -1.70 -9.55
CA ASP A 463 15.98 -1.08 -8.67
C ASP A 463 16.48 0.23 -9.30
N SER A 464 16.24 1.37 -8.65
CA SER A 464 16.74 2.67 -9.11
C SER A 464 18.28 2.78 -9.12
N GLY A 465 18.97 1.82 -8.52
CA GLY A 465 20.35 1.95 -8.13
C GLY A 465 20.52 2.92 -6.95
N TRP A 466 21.74 3.02 -6.47
CA TRP A 466 22.12 3.93 -5.39
C TRP A 466 22.05 5.39 -5.84
N THR A 467 21.54 6.26 -4.97
CA THR A 467 21.67 7.72 -5.12
C THR A 467 23.15 8.11 -4.93
N PRO A 468 23.81 8.73 -5.93
CA PRO A 468 25.21 9.14 -5.79
C PRO A 468 25.40 10.09 -4.61
N MET A 469 26.41 9.81 -3.79
CA MET A 469 26.84 10.66 -2.68
C MET A 469 28.35 10.86 -2.75
N SER A 470 28.78 12.11 -2.59
CA SER A 470 30.19 12.50 -2.48
C SER A 470 30.75 12.35 -1.06
N ASN A 471 29.87 12.33 -0.05
CA ASN A 471 30.23 12.10 1.36
C ASN A 471 29.02 11.54 2.13
N PRO A 472 29.04 10.28 2.60
CA PRO A 472 27.88 9.65 3.22
C PRO A 472 27.51 10.21 4.59
N PHE A 473 28.29 11.15 5.15
CA PHE A 473 27.99 11.84 6.41
C PHE A 473 27.56 13.31 6.22
N ASN A 474 27.67 13.84 5.00
CA ASN A 474 27.30 15.21 4.66
C ASN A 474 27.01 15.38 3.16
N ASP A 475 25.84 14.93 2.74
CA ASP A 475 25.32 15.13 1.38
C ASP A 475 23.78 15.23 1.39
N SER A 476 23.16 15.41 0.22
CA SER A 476 21.71 15.51 0.04
C SER A 476 21.21 14.52 -1.03
N PRO A 477 21.08 13.22 -0.70
CA PRO A 477 20.67 12.18 -1.65
C PRO A 477 19.18 12.21 -2.04
N HIS A 478 18.41 13.20 -1.58
CA HIS A 478 17.02 13.41 -1.99
C HIS A 478 16.95 14.22 -3.29
N GLY A 479 16.02 13.86 -4.18
CA GLY A 479 15.74 14.57 -5.43
C GLY A 479 16.71 14.30 -6.59
N VAL A 480 17.76 13.51 -6.37
CA VAL A 480 18.77 13.14 -7.37
C VAL A 480 18.51 11.77 -7.97
N ASP A 481 18.87 11.57 -9.23
CA ASP A 481 18.72 10.28 -9.92
C ASP A 481 19.59 9.20 -9.28
N GLY A 482 19.05 7.98 -9.21
CA GLY A 482 19.81 6.79 -8.86
C GLY A 482 20.76 6.37 -9.99
N THR A 483 21.66 5.43 -9.70
CA THR A 483 22.70 4.98 -10.64
C THR A 483 22.19 4.07 -11.76
N ASP A 484 20.95 3.59 -11.70
CA ASP A 484 20.36 2.81 -12.80
C ASP A 484 19.85 3.72 -13.94
N PRO A 485 20.18 3.44 -15.22
CA PRO A 485 19.82 4.31 -16.34
C PRO A 485 18.35 4.25 -16.76
N GLU A 486 17.58 3.25 -16.32
CA GLU A 486 16.15 3.10 -16.59
C GLU A 486 15.34 3.58 -15.37
N PHE A 487 15.66 3.03 -14.20
CA PHE A 487 14.88 3.23 -12.97
C PHE A 487 15.38 4.38 -12.08
N GLY A 488 16.48 5.04 -12.44
CA GLY A 488 17.09 6.11 -11.64
C GLY A 488 16.15 7.29 -11.31
N THR A 489 15.07 7.48 -12.07
CA THR A 489 14.07 8.53 -11.80
C THR A 489 13.12 8.21 -10.63
N LEU A 490 12.99 6.94 -10.23
CA LEU A 490 12.14 6.48 -9.12
C LEU A 490 12.57 6.98 -7.74
N THR A 491 13.79 7.49 -7.62
CA THR A 491 14.31 8.03 -6.37
C THR A 491 13.45 9.19 -5.89
N THR A 492 13.13 9.22 -4.59
CA THR A 492 12.28 10.25 -3.97
C THR A 492 10.81 10.24 -4.44
N GLN A 493 10.37 9.34 -5.34
CA GLN A 493 8.99 9.35 -5.87
C GLN A 493 7.99 8.50 -5.08
N GLY A 494 8.44 7.42 -4.42
CA GLY A 494 7.55 6.50 -3.71
C GLY A 494 6.92 7.11 -2.46
N PHE A 495 5.71 6.68 -2.12
CA PHE A 495 4.91 7.23 -1.01
C PHE A 495 4.95 6.29 0.20
N HIS A 496 4.30 6.69 1.29
CA HIS A 496 4.00 5.79 2.42
C HIS A 496 2.89 4.75 2.13
N SER A 497 2.59 4.52 0.85
CA SER A 497 1.69 3.50 0.31
C SER A 497 2.08 3.25 -1.16
N LEU A 498 1.49 2.25 -1.79
CA LEU A 498 1.49 2.01 -3.23
C LEU A 498 0.17 1.33 -3.61
N SER A 499 -0.23 1.37 -4.88
CA SER A 499 -1.54 0.91 -5.35
C SER A 499 -1.40 0.09 -6.64
N SER A 500 -2.42 -0.72 -6.95
CA SER A 500 -2.45 -1.60 -8.12
C SER A 500 -3.72 -1.43 -8.91
N ALA A 501 -3.60 -0.93 -10.14
CA ALA A 501 -4.70 -0.56 -11.02
C ALA A 501 -4.31 -0.78 -12.48
N ASP A 502 -5.28 -1.04 -13.34
CA ASP A 502 -5.13 -1.08 -14.81
C ASP A 502 -5.20 0.37 -15.30
N VAL A 503 -4.04 1.02 -15.44
CA VAL A 503 -3.98 2.46 -15.72
C VAL A 503 -3.88 2.75 -17.21
N ASP A 504 -3.38 1.82 -18.02
CA ASP A 504 -3.24 1.98 -19.48
C ASP A 504 -4.35 1.30 -20.31
N GLY A 505 -5.17 0.45 -19.67
CA GLY A 505 -6.34 -0.21 -20.25
C GLY A 505 -6.03 -1.51 -21.00
N ASP A 506 -4.86 -2.11 -20.80
CA ASP A 506 -4.49 -3.37 -21.46
C ASP A 506 -5.04 -4.65 -20.77
N GLY A 507 -5.65 -4.50 -19.59
CA GLY A 507 -6.29 -5.57 -18.83
C GLY A 507 -5.38 -6.20 -17.75
N LYS A 508 -4.22 -5.62 -17.49
CA LYS A 508 -3.29 -6.01 -16.41
C LYS A 508 -3.20 -4.86 -15.40
N GLN A 509 -2.53 -5.07 -14.26
CA GLN A 509 -2.38 -4.03 -13.25
C GLN A 509 -0.94 -3.58 -13.14
N GLU A 510 -0.77 -2.26 -13.16
CA GLU A 510 0.49 -1.55 -12.94
C GLU A 510 0.66 -1.26 -11.45
N ILE A 511 1.87 -0.88 -11.04
CA ILE A 511 2.18 -0.49 -9.67
C ILE A 511 2.34 1.03 -9.59
N VAL A 512 1.31 1.71 -9.11
CA VAL A 512 1.36 3.15 -8.80
C VAL A 512 2.18 3.34 -7.53
N TYR A 513 3.43 3.70 -7.70
CA TYR A 513 4.43 3.91 -6.65
C TYR A 513 4.52 5.40 -6.28
N GLY A 514 3.39 5.96 -5.83
CA GLY A 514 3.29 7.38 -5.48
C GLY A 514 3.38 8.30 -6.70
N SER A 515 4.51 8.99 -6.86
CA SER A 515 4.76 9.93 -7.97
C SER A 515 5.39 9.28 -9.22
N ALA A 516 5.46 7.96 -9.28
CA ALA A 516 5.89 7.18 -10.44
C ALA A 516 5.07 5.89 -10.57
N THR A 517 5.06 5.27 -11.75
CA THR A 517 4.31 4.04 -12.03
C THR A 517 5.19 3.03 -12.77
N ILE A 518 5.17 1.77 -12.29
CA ILE A 518 5.84 0.63 -12.91
C ILE A 518 4.82 -0.15 -13.72
N ASP A 519 5.18 -0.51 -14.95
CA ASP A 519 4.35 -1.33 -15.83
C ASP A 519 4.17 -2.75 -15.26
N HIS A 520 3.12 -3.47 -15.64
CA HIS A 520 2.84 -4.84 -15.22
C HIS A 520 4.03 -5.81 -15.43
N ASP A 521 4.88 -5.55 -16.44
CA ASP A 521 6.06 -6.37 -16.77
C ASP A 521 7.35 -5.99 -16.01
N GLY A 522 7.30 -4.94 -15.18
CA GLY A 522 8.41 -4.45 -14.38
C GLY A 522 9.23 -3.33 -15.05
N SER A 523 8.89 -2.89 -16.25
CA SER A 523 9.50 -1.71 -16.87
C SER A 523 8.96 -0.39 -16.25
N LEU A 524 9.69 0.71 -16.41
CA LEU A 524 9.22 2.02 -15.94
C LEU A 524 8.19 2.59 -16.92
N LEU A 525 6.92 2.65 -16.53
CA LEU A 525 5.87 3.30 -17.34
C LEU A 525 6.10 4.81 -17.38
N TYR A 526 6.20 5.45 -16.21
CA TYR A 526 6.65 6.85 -16.08
C TYR A 526 7.10 7.21 -14.67
N SER A 527 7.76 8.36 -14.55
CA SER A 527 8.00 9.09 -13.30
C SER A 527 7.55 10.53 -13.51
N SER A 528 6.68 11.07 -12.65
CA SER A 528 6.10 12.41 -12.82
C SER A 528 7.07 13.53 -12.39
N PHE A 529 7.18 14.55 -13.23
CA PHE A 529 7.91 15.80 -13.00
C PHE A 529 7.03 17.01 -13.36
N ALA A 530 7.32 18.18 -12.81
CA ALA A 530 6.74 19.44 -13.24
C ALA A 530 7.70 20.62 -13.04
N GLU A 531 7.45 21.72 -13.75
CA GLU A 531 8.20 22.97 -13.60
C GLU A 531 7.94 23.59 -12.21
N ALA A 532 9.00 23.83 -11.44
CA ALA A 532 8.90 24.40 -10.11
C ALA A 532 8.41 25.87 -10.18
N PRO A 533 7.42 26.27 -9.36
CA PRO A 533 6.87 27.62 -9.39
C PRO A 533 7.86 28.69 -8.92
N PRO A 534 7.61 29.99 -9.21
CA PRO A 534 8.45 31.12 -8.79
C PRO A 534 8.79 31.17 -7.28
N GLU A 535 7.94 30.60 -6.44
CA GLU A 535 8.04 30.55 -4.99
C GLU A 535 8.78 29.32 -4.44
N ALA A 536 9.18 28.38 -5.30
CA ALA A 536 9.93 27.18 -4.95
C ALA A 536 11.43 27.46 -4.70
N ALA A 537 12.16 26.45 -4.23
CA ALA A 537 13.61 26.53 -4.02
C ALA A 537 14.41 26.54 -5.33
N GLN A 538 13.85 25.99 -6.42
CA GLN A 538 14.49 25.84 -7.74
C GLN A 538 13.60 26.36 -8.89
N PRO A 539 13.18 27.64 -8.91
CA PRO A 539 12.17 28.13 -9.86
C PRO A 539 12.50 27.91 -11.34
N GLY A 540 11.54 27.38 -12.10
CA GLY A 540 11.70 27.10 -13.54
C GLY A 540 12.52 25.85 -13.87
N GLU A 541 12.99 25.09 -12.87
CA GLU A 541 13.57 23.76 -13.08
C GLU A 541 12.45 22.71 -13.14
N ASN A 542 12.57 21.74 -14.04
CA ASN A 542 11.66 20.60 -14.09
C ASN A 542 12.08 19.58 -13.03
N ILE A 543 11.35 19.53 -11.92
CA ILE A 543 11.68 18.75 -10.73
C ILE A 543 10.66 17.62 -10.51
N ARG A 544 11.08 16.58 -9.78
CA ARG A 544 10.21 15.48 -9.36
C ARG A 544 9.00 16.02 -8.60
N LEU A 545 7.83 15.41 -8.77
CA LEU A 545 6.70 15.66 -7.86
C LEU A 545 7.06 15.27 -6.41
N GLY A 546 7.77 14.15 -6.25
CA GLY A 546 8.36 13.73 -4.98
C GLY A 546 7.39 13.06 -4.02
N HIS A 547 7.96 12.59 -2.91
CA HIS A 547 7.34 11.80 -1.85
C HIS A 547 6.11 12.45 -1.22
N GLY A 548 5.20 11.60 -0.71
CA GLY A 548 3.96 12.02 -0.07
C GLY A 548 3.34 10.98 0.88
N ASP A 549 2.39 11.49 1.66
CA ASP A 549 1.74 10.80 2.78
C ASP A 549 0.36 10.20 2.44
N ALA A 550 -0.24 10.60 1.32
CA ALA A 550 -1.55 10.10 0.87
C ALA A 550 -1.70 10.11 -0.65
N MET A 551 -2.35 9.09 -1.19
CA MET A 551 -2.59 8.91 -2.63
C MET A 551 -3.86 8.10 -2.88
N HIS A 552 -4.56 8.41 -3.97
CA HIS A 552 -5.85 7.83 -4.32
C HIS A 552 -5.88 7.56 -5.84
N VAL A 553 -6.11 6.31 -6.23
CA VAL A 553 -6.16 5.88 -7.65
C VAL A 553 -7.57 5.40 -7.94
N ALA A 554 -8.31 6.14 -8.75
CA ALA A 554 -9.72 5.90 -9.03
C ALA A 554 -10.15 6.59 -10.34
N ASP A 555 -11.33 6.24 -10.84
CA ASP A 555 -12.07 7.04 -11.81
C ASP A 555 -12.65 8.26 -11.06
N ILE A 556 -12.06 9.45 -11.27
CA ILE A 556 -12.35 10.68 -10.52
C ILE A 556 -13.13 11.67 -11.41
N ASP A 557 -12.68 11.88 -12.65
CA ASP A 557 -13.45 12.59 -13.68
C ASP A 557 -14.07 11.60 -14.67
N PRO A 558 -15.34 11.17 -14.48
CA PRO A 558 -15.99 10.18 -15.35
C PRO A 558 -16.26 10.70 -16.77
N ASP A 559 -15.97 11.97 -17.06
CA ASP A 559 -16.03 12.52 -18.41
C ASP A 559 -14.65 12.46 -19.11
N ARG A 560 -13.57 12.10 -18.41
CA ARG A 560 -12.26 11.69 -18.94
C ARG A 560 -12.20 10.15 -19.06
N PRO A 561 -11.71 9.58 -20.18
CA PRO A 561 -11.43 8.14 -20.25
C PRO A 561 -10.11 7.81 -19.55
N GLY A 562 -10.14 6.89 -18.58
CA GLY A 562 -8.97 6.42 -17.85
C GLY A 562 -9.24 6.33 -16.36
N LEU A 563 -8.16 6.34 -15.58
CA LEU A 563 -8.19 6.60 -14.14
C LEU A 563 -7.36 7.86 -13.86
N GLU A 564 -7.56 8.46 -12.70
CA GLU A 564 -6.72 9.54 -12.19
C GLU A 564 -6.03 9.16 -10.87
N ILE A 565 -4.93 9.85 -10.58
CA ILE A 565 -4.17 9.73 -9.34
C ILE A 565 -4.19 11.06 -8.61
N PHE A 566 -4.93 11.16 -7.51
CA PHE A 566 -4.85 12.30 -6.60
C PHE A 566 -3.76 12.08 -5.54
N THR A 567 -2.89 13.05 -5.35
CA THR A 567 -1.69 12.94 -4.50
C THR A 567 -1.41 14.22 -3.72
N VAL A 568 -0.74 14.08 -2.57
CA VAL A 568 -0.19 15.20 -1.78
C VAL A 568 1.28 14.96 -1.45
N HIS A 569 2.08 16.01 -1.25
CA HIS A 569 3.55 15.93 -1.22
C HIS A 569 4.18 16.56 0.03
N GLU A 570 5.22 15.91 0.58
CA GLU A 570 5.97 16.36 1.77
C GLU A 570 7.03 17.41 1.43
N GLY A 571 7.58 17.39 0.20
CA GLY A 571 8.78 18.13 -0.20
C GLY A 571 8.71 19.66 -0.07
N GLY A 572 7.51 20.23 0.08
CA GLY A 572 7.29 21.64 0.40
C GLY A 572 7.93 22.57 -0.64
N ARG A 573 8.98 23.29 -0.26
CA ARG A 573 9.72 24.18 -1.18
C ARG A 573 10.50 23.47 -2.29
N TYR A 574 10.71 22.17 -2.15
CA TYR A 574 11.44 21.32 -3.09
C TYR A 574 10.51 20.40 -3.90
N ALA A 575 9.19 20.60 -3.81
CA ALA A 575 8.19 19.97 -4.67
C ALA A 575 7.51 21.05 -5.55
N PRO A 576 7.09 20.72 -6.78
CA PRO A 576 6.39 21.67 -7.65
C PRO A 576 4.94 21.89 -7.20
N TYR A 577 4.35 20.89 -6.53
CA TYR A 577 3.01 20.92 -5.96
C TYR A 577 3.03 20.47 -4.49
N GLY A 578 2.09 20.96 -3.70
CA GLY A 578 1.70 20.34 -2.42
C GLY A 578 0.59 19.31 -2.60
N PHE A 579 -0.24 19.44 -3.63
CA PHE A 579 -1.19 18.43 -4.09
C PHE A 579 -1.38 18.50 -5.61
N ALA A 580 -1.65 17.36 -6.23
CA ALA A 580 -1.90 17.24 -7.67
C ALA A 580 -2.89 16.12 -7.99
N LEU A 581 -3.77 16.36 -8.96
CA LEU A 581 -4.50 15.33 -9.70
C LEU A 581 -3.74 15.06 -11.01
N ARG A 582 -3.44 13.80 -11.28
CA ARG A 582 -2.76 13.35 -12.50
C ARG A 582 -3.60 12.38 -13.30
N ASP A 583 -3.39 12.32 -14.61
CA ASP A 583 -3.77 11.16 -15.41
C ASP A 583 -2.97 9.93 -14.94
N ALA A 584 -3.62 8.77 -14.80
CA ALA A 584 -2.96 7.57 -14.30
C ALA A 584 -2.08 6.86 -15.33
N ALA A 585 -2.36 7.00 -16.64
CA ALA A 585 -1.68 6.31 -17.73
C ALA A 585 -0.32 6.95 -18.09
N ASP A 586 -0.23 8.28 -18.04
CA ASP A 586 1.01 9.02 -18.41
C ASP A 586 1.59 9.91 -17.28
N GLY A 587 0.86 10.10 -16.19
CA GLY A 587 1.31 10.89 -15.04
C GLY A 587 1.33 12.40 -15.27
N GLU A 588 0.71 12.93 -16.33
CA GLU A 588 0.53 14.36 -16.57
C GLU A 588 -0.35 14.98 -15.47
N ALA A 589 0.10 16.10 -14.88
CA ALA A 589 -0.67 16.85 -13.91
C ALA A 589 -1.84 17.60 -14.60
N LEU A 590 -3.07 17.15 -14.35
CA LEU A 590 -4.30 17.76 -14.83
C LEU A 590 -4.55 19.10 -14.13
N TYR A 591 -4.36 19.11 -12.81
CA TYR A 591 -4.21 20.32 -11.99
C TYR A 591 -3.44 20.02 -10.71
N GLY A 592 -2.96 21.08 -10.05
CA GLY A 592 -2.31 20.98 -8.75
C GLY A 592 -2.05 22.35 -8.15
N GLY A 593 -1.82 22.39 -6.83
CA GLY A 593 -1.57 23.61 -6.08
C GLY A 593 -0.25 23.56 -5.31
N TYR A 594 0.59 24.58 -5.44
CA TYR A 594 1.81 24.72 -4.66
C TYR A 594 1.52 25.26 -3.25
N THR A 595 2.05 24.59 -2.23
CA THR A 595 1.89 24.98 -0.83
C THR A 595 3.19 25.51 -0.19
N GLY A 596 4.35 25.11 -0.71
CA GLY A 596 5.67 25.46 -0.18
C GLY A 596 5.99 24.90 1.20
N VAL A 597 5.16 23.99 1.71
CA VAL A 597 5.29 23.30 3.01
C VAL A 597 4.77 21.87 2.87
N ASP A 598 5.12 21.00 3.81
CA ASP A 598 4.55 19.65 3.92
C ASP A 598 3.01 19.69 3.89
N THR A 599 2.42 18.89 3.00
CA THR A 599 0.98 18.74 2.81
C THR A 599 0.59 17.29 3.14
N GLY A 600 0.78 16.88 4.40
CA GLY A 600 0.75 15.48 4.82
C GLY A 600 -0.60 14.72 4.81
N ARG A 601 -1.68 15.24 4.18
CA ARG A 601 -2.94 14.49 3.92
C ARG A 601 -3.67 15.03 2.69
N GLY A 602 -4.35 14.12 1.99
CA GLY A 602 -5.39 14.44 1.02
C GLY A 602 -6.41 13.30 0.93
N MET A 603 -7.56 13.57 0.32
CA MET A 603 -8.68 12.63 0.20
C MET A 603 -9.48 12.94 -1.06
N ILE A 604 -10.21 11.93 -1.55
CA ILE A 604 -11.19 12.05 -2.62
C ILE A 604 -12.56 11.52 -2.15
N GLY A 605 -13.64 12.05 -2.73
CA GLY A 605 -15.00 11.55 -2.51
C GLY A 605 -16.04 12.41 -3.18
N ASP A 606 -17.07 11.80 -3.77
CA ASP A 606 -18.34 12.47 -4.09
C ASP A 606 -18.99 12.90 -2.76
N VAL A 607 -18.81 14.17 -2.40
CA VAL A 607 -19.34 14.77 -1.17
C VAL A 607 -20.27 15.93 -1.48
N ASP A 608 -20.18 16.50 -2.69
CA ASP A 608 -21.00 17.60 -3.17
C ASP A 608 -21.70 17.24 -4.51
N PRO A 609 -22.75 16.37 -4.49
CA PRO A 609 -23.40 15.81 -5.69
C PRO A 609 -24.15 16.83 -6.58
N ASP A 610 -24.02 18.13 -6.31
CA ASP A 610 -24.37 19.18 -7.27
C ASP A 610 -23.26 19.40 -8.33
N HIS A 611 -22.11 18.73 -8.18
CA HIS A 611 -20.97 18.72 -9.09
C HIS A 611 -20.78 17.32 -9.72
N ARG A 612 -20.25 17.30 -10.96
CA ARG A 612 -19.98 16.07 -11.72
C ARG A 612 -18.57 15.57 -11.41
N GLY A 613 -18.46 14.29 -11.06
CA GLY A 613 -17.20 13.65 -10.69
C GLY A 613 -17.03 13.53 -9.17
N VAL A 614 -15.87 13.05 -8.77
CA VAL A 614 -15.47 12.92 -7.37
C VAL A 614 -14.64 14.15 -6.96
N GLU A 615 -14.99 14.82 -5.85
CA GLU A 615 -14.20 15.94 -5.34
C GLU A 615 -12.83 15.49 -4.81
N THR A 616 -11.85 16.40 -4.84
CA THR A 616 -10.53 16.22 -4.22
C THR A 616 -10.24 17.33 -3.20
N TRP A 617 -9.51 17.01 -2.13
CA TRP A 617 -9.06 18.02 -1.16
C TRP A 617 -7.80 17.60 -0.40
N ALA A 618 -7.04 18.61 0.07
CA ALA A 618 -5.86 18.42 0.90
C ALA A 618 -6.08 18.95 2.33
N SER A 619 -5.28 18.49 3.30
CA SER A 619 -5.24 19.14 4.61
C SER A 619 -4.65 20.54 4.49
N GLN A 620 -5.32 21.55 5.07
CA GLN A 620 -4.88 22.94 4.98
C GLN A 620 -3.66 23.24 5.86
N PRO A 621 -2.49 23.56 5.27
CA PRO A 621 -1.39 24.14 6.03
C PRO A 621 -1.78 25.57 6.45
N GLN A 622 -1.35 26.01 7.64
CA GLN A 622 -1.80 27.26 8.28
C GLN A 622 -1.57 28.56 7.47
N SER A 623 -0.89 28.49 6.32
CA SER A 623 -0.48 29.62 5.49
C SER A 623 -0.97 29.57 4.03
N VAL A 624 -1.78 28.58 3.62
CA VAL A 624 -2.15 28.37 2.20
C VAL A 624 -3.67 28.32 2.01
N SER A 625 -4.23 29.22 1.21
CA SER A 625 -5.67 29.44 1.07
C SER A 625 -6.40 28.55 0.04
N GLU A 626 -5.67 27.82 -0.79
CA GLU A 626 -6.19 27.08 -1.96
C GLU A 626 -5.87 25.58 -1.86
N THR A 627 -5.94 25.02 -0.65
CA THR A 627 -5.80 23.57 -0.37
C THR A 627 -7.14 22.90 -0.06
N GLY A 628 -8.25 23.64 -0.18
CA GLY A 628 -9.60 23.19 0.17
C GLY A 628 -10.21 22.19 -0.81
N LEU A 629 -11.53 22.30 -1.04
CA LEU A 629 -12.29 21.40 -1.88
C LEU A 629 -12.26 21.82 -3.36
N TRP A 630 -12.04 20.86 -4.25
CA TRP A 630 -11.97 21.02 -5.70
C TRP A 630 -12.87 20.00 -6.41
N THR A 631 -13.46 20.37 -7.54
CA THR A 631 -14.14 19.40 -8.41
C THR A 631 -13.14 18.46 -9.08
N ALA A 632 -13.61 17.33 -9.61
CA ALA A 632 -12.82 16.44 -10.47
C ALA A 632 -12.10 17.17 -11.63
N ARG A 633 -12.67 18.28 -12.13
CA ARG A 633 -12.11 19.11 -13.22
C ARG A 633 -11.22 20.27 -12.76
N GLY A 634 -10.94 20.40 -11.46
CA GLY A 634 -10.05 21.44 -10.93
C GLY A 634 -10.69 22.81 -10.75
N ASP A 635 -12.02 22.90 -10.61
CA ASP A 635 -12.68 24.13 -10.15
C ASP A 635 -12.63 24.20 -8.61
N TYR A 636 -12.10 25.30 -8.05
CA TYR A 636 -12.04 25.48 -6.60
C TYR A 636 -13.41 25.82 -6.00
N LEU A 637 -13.93 24.95 -5.13
CA LEU A 637 -15.22 25.11 -4.45
C LEU A 637 -15.09 25.92 -3.14
N GLY A 638 -13.92 25.87 -2.49
CA GLY A 638 -13.58 26.76 -1.40
C GLY A 638 -12.83 26.10 -0.22
N PRO A 639 -12.57 26.86 0.85
CA PRO A 639 -11.66 26.45 1.93
C PRO A 639 -12.33 25.57 3.00
N GLN A 640 -13.52 25.01 2.76
CA GLN A 640 -14.15 24.05 3.68
C GLN A 640 -13.93 22.65 3.12
N THR A 641 -13.57 21.70 3.98
CA THR A 641 -13.22 20.34 3.57
C THR A 641 -13.81 19.30 4.53
N PRO A 642 -14.18 18.11 4.04
CA PRO A 642 -14.41 16.94 4.88
C PRO A 642 -13.12 16.47 5.59
N GLY A 643 -13.21 15.42 6.40
CA GLY A 643 -12.03 14.79 7.00
C GLY A 643 -11.07 14.20 5.94
N THR A 644 -9.82 13.96 6.33
CA THR A 644 -8.72 13.57 5.42
C THR A 644 -8.02 12.27 5.89
N ASN A 645 -8.83 11.26 6.25
CA ASN A 645 -8.34 10.01 6.83
C ASN A 645 -8.73 8.78 6.00
N MET A 646 -10.00 8.35 6.08
CA MET A 646 -10.50 7.19 5.34
C MET A 646 -11.87 7.52 4.75
N SER A 647 -12.10 7.24 3.47
CA SER A 647 -13.45 7.23 2.90
C SER A 647 -14.17 5.93 3.27
N ILE A 648 -15.50 5.99 3.31
CA ILE A 648 -16.37 4.83 3.47
C ILE A 648 -17.67 5.05 2.69
N ARG A 649 -18.11 4.02 1.96
CA ARG A 649 -19.43 3.93 1.31
C ARG A 649 -20.43 3.38 2.33
N TRP A 650 -21.01 4.28 3.10
CA TRP A 650 -21.89 3.94 4.22
C TRP A 650 -23.37 4.18 3.91
N SER A 651 -23.70 5.33 3.33
CA SER A 651 -25.10 5.70 3.10
C SER A 651 -25.69 5.08 1.83
N GLY A 652 -27.02 5.03 1.81
CA GLY A 652 -27.77 4.33 0.77
C GLY A 652 -27.85 5.03 -0.59
N ASP A 653 -27.14 6.14 -0.78
CA ASP A 653 -27.25 7.07 -1.93
C ASP A 653 -25.94 7.21 -2.74
N LEU A 654 -24.99 6.28 -2.55
CA LEU A 654 -23.66 6.22 -3.22
C LEU A 654 -22.71 7.39 -2.93
N THR A 655 -23.13 8.42 -2.19
CA THR A 655 -22.24 9.51 -1.75
C THR A 655 -21.15 8.99 -0.81
N THR A 656 -20.05 9.72 -0.71
CA THR A 656 -18.89 9.38 0.13
C THR A 656 -19.05 9.92 1.55
N GLN A 657 -18.89 9.05 2.54
CA GLN A 657 -18.73 9.45 3.94
C GLN A 657 -17.27 9.29 4.36
N ILE A 658 -16.89 9.95 5.46
CA ILE A 658 -15.51 9.97 5.97
C ILE A 658 -15.45 9.42 7.39
N VAL A 659 -14.49 8.53 7.65
CA VAL A 659 -14.15 8.05 8.98
C VAL A 659 -13.23 9.05 9.69
N GLY A 660 -13.71 9.60 10.81
CA GLY A 660 -12.96 10.43 11.74
C GLY A 660 -12.54 9.68 13.00
N GLY A 661 -11.59 10.25 13.75
CA GLY A 661 -11.06 9.69 15.01
C GLY A 661 -9.54 9.50 14.96
N ALA A 662 -8.86 9.83 16.06
CA ALA A 662 -7.42 9.63 16.25
C ALA A 662 -7.09 9.71 17.75
N LEU A 663 -6.00 9.09 18.19
CA LEU A 663 -5.60 9.05 19.61
C LEU A 663 -6.75 8.52 20.50
N ASP A 664 -7.18 9.29 21.49
CA ASP A 664 -8.29 8.98 22.40
C ASP A 664 -9.67 9.46 21.90
N VAL A 665 -9.78 9.97 20.67
CA VAL A 665 -11.04 10.44 20.09
C VAL A 665 -11.83 9.26 19.52
N THR A 666 -13.05 9.07 20.03
CA THR A 666 -14.02 8.06 19.55
C THR A 666 -14.17 8.12 18.03
N PRO A 667 -14.11 6.99 17.30
CA PRO A 667 -14.30 7.00 15.86
C PRO A 667 -15.71 7.43 15.45
N THR A 668 -15.84 8.10 14.31
CA THR A 668 -17.12 8.54 13.75
C THR A 668 -17.19 8.32 12.26
N ILE A 669 -18.37 8.04 11.72
CA ILE A 669 -18.66 8.20 10.28
C ILE A 669 -19.41 9.52 10.11
N SER A 670 -18.92 10.40 9.24
CA SER A 670 -19.52 11.69 8.96
C SER A 670 -19.79 11.86 7.47
N ASP A 671 -21.01 12.28 7.17
CA ASP A 671 -21.48 12.75 5.87
C ASP A 671 -21.34 14.27 5.79
N TRP A 672 -20.95 14.80 4.63
CA TRP A 672 -20.70 16.22 4.42
C TRP A 672 -21.95 17.10 4.57
N ARG A 673 -23.11 16.60 4.15
CA ARG A 673 -24.40 17.33 4.12
C ARG A 673 -25.28 16.98 5.32
N ARG A 674 -25.25 15.74 5.81
CA ARG A 674 -26.06 15.19 6.92
C ARG A 674 -25.37 15.26 8.29
N GLY A 675 -24.04 15.37 8.34
CA GLY A 675 -23.25 15.34 9.57
C GLY A 675 -22.93 13.91 10.05
N THR A 676 -22.71 13.73 11.35
CA THR A 676 -22.31 12.42 11.91
C THR A 676 -23.44 11.40 11.82
N LEU A 677 -23.19 10.30 11.09
CA LEU A 677 -24.10 9.16 10.94
C LEU A 677 -23.86 8.07 11.99
N LEU A 678 -22.59 7.87 12.40
CA LEU A 678 -22.20 6.89 13.41
C LEU A 678 -21.22 7.52 14.41
N THR A 679 -21.40 7.23 15.70
CA THR A 679 -20.38 7.40 16.74
C THR A 679 -20.06 6.02 17.34
N ALA A 680 -18.84 5.54 17.15
CA ALA A 680 -18.45 4.17 17.51
C ALA A 680 -18.05 4.07 19.00
N GLU A 681 -19.01 4.25 19.90
CA GLU A 681 -18.74 4.29 21.35
C GLU A 681 -18.02 3.04 21.88
N GLY A 682 -17.04 3.25 22.78
CA GLY A 682 -16.23 2.17 23.36
C GLY A 682 -15.10 1.63 22.46
N THR A 683 -14.95 2.19 21.26
CA THR A 683 -13.89 1.82 20.30
C THR A 683 -12.86 2.94 20.13
N LEU A 684 -11.73 2.62 19.49
CA LEU A 684 -10.67 3.56 19.15
C LEU A 684 -10.10 3.25 17.77
N THR A 685 -9.52 4.26 17.11
CA THR A 685 -8.68 4.06 15.92
C THR A 685 -7.23 3.71 16.30
N ASN A 686 -6.41 3.47 15.27
CA ASN A 686 -5.04 2.98 15.35
C ASN A 686 -4.02 4.04 14.90
N ASN A 687 -2.73 3.70 15.04
CA ASN A 687 -1.61 4.41 14.43
C ASN A 687 -1.50 5.90 14.85
N HIS A 688 -1.72 6.16 16.14
CA HIS A 688 -1.55 7.46 16.79
C HIS A 688 -2.38 8.57 16.12
N THR A 689 -1.73 9.50 15.43
CA THR A 689 -2.33 10.65 14.73
C THR A 689 -2.76 10.31 13.32
N LYS A 690 -2.35 9.16 12.75
CA LYS A 690 -2.90 8.69 11.47
C LYS A 690 -4.39 8.43 11.63
N GLY A 691 -4.76 7.72 12.70
CA GLY A 691 -6.15 7.54 13.12
C GLY A 691 -6.87 6.48 12.28
N ASN A 692 -6.15 5.48 11.79
CA ASN A 692 -6.71 4.50 10.87
C ASN A 692 -7.76 3.61 11.58
N PRO A 693 -8.88 3.26 10.93
CA PRO A 693 -9.63 2.07 11.32
C PRO A 693 -8.74 0.83 11.17
N SER A 694 -9.15 -0.31 11.74
CA SER A 694 -8.41 -1.56 11.55
C SER A 694 -8.58 -2.07 10.12
N LEU A 695 -9.78 -1.94 9.56
CA LEU A 695 -10.11 -2.14 8.14
C LEU A 695 -11.41 -1.36 7.80
N VAL A 696 -11.54 -0.91 6.56
CA VAL A 696 -12.81 -0.56 5.92
C VAL A 696 -12.93 -1.39 4.65
N ALA A 697 -13.96 -2.23 4.55
CA ALA A 697 -14.20 -3.08 3.39
C ALA A 697 -15.64 -3.64 3.39
N ASP A 698 -16.23 -3.86 2.21
CA ASP A 698 -17.36 -4.79 2.01
C ASP A 698 -16.87 -6.21 2.33
N VAL A 699 -17.14 -6.68 3.55
CA VAL A 699 -16.78 -8.05 3.98
C VAL A 699 -17.99 -8.94 4.12
N PHE A 700 -19.20 -8.39 4.21
CA PHE A 700 -20.48 -9.08 4.11
C PHE A 700 -21.58 -8.04 3.81
N GLY A 701 -22.85 -8.47 3.74
CA GLY A 701 -23.93 -7.55 3.38
C GLY A 701 -23.94 -7.22 1.89
N ASP A 702 -24.51 -6.06 1.55
CA ASP A 702 -24.55 -5.53 0.17
C ASP A 702 -23.27 -4.74 -0.13
N TRP A 703 -23.23 -4.01 -1.23
CA TRP A 703 -22.04 -3.32 -1.76
C TRP A 703 -21.42 -2.24 -0.84
N ARG A 704 -22.01 -1.98 0.33
CA ARG A 704 -21.54 -0.95 1.26
C ARG A 704 -20.47 -1.52 2.16
N GLU A 705 -19.64 -0.63 2.68
CA GLU A 705 -18.43 -1.02 3.39
C GLU A 705 -18.66 -1.10 4.91
N GLU A 706 -18.21 -2.19 5.52
CA GLU A 706 -18.12 -2.28 6.98
C GLU A 706 -16.99 -1.40 7.53
N LEU A 707 -17.22 -0.83 8.70
CA LEU A 707 -16.20 -0.22 9.54
C LEU A 707 -15.73 -1.22 10.61
N MET A 708 -14.45 -1.60 10.58
CA MET A 708 -13.81 -2.43 11.60
C MET A 708 -12.88 -1.59 12.46
N VAL A 709 -13.20 -1.48 13.76
CA VAL A 709 -12.43 -0.70 14.75
C VAL A 709 -12.24 -1.52 16.03
N ARG A 710 -11.07 -1.42 16.67
CA ARG A 710 -10.83 -2.13 17.93
C ARG A 710 -11.67 -1.52 19.07
N THR A 711 -12.16 -2.39 19.95
CA THR A 711 -12.55 -1.98 21.30
C THR A 711 -11.39 -1.29 22.03
N ALA A 712 -11.69 -0.37 22.94
CA ALA A 712 -10.67 0.45 23.61
C ALA A 712 -9.62 -0.39 24.36
N ASP A 713 -10.00 -1.54 24.92
CA ASP A 713 -9.12 -2.49 25.61
C ASP A 713 -8.52 -3.59 24.70
N SER A 714 -8.91 -3.60 23.41
CA SER A 714 -8.58 -4.62 22.41
C SER A 714 -9.00 -6.04 22.80
N SER A 715 -10.14 -6.19 23.47
CA SER A 715 -10.79 -7.48 23.73
C SER A 715 -11.57 -8.01 22.52
N ALA A 716 -11.97 -7.13 21.60
CA ALA A 716 -12.65 -7.45 20.34
C ALA A 716 -12.34 -6.44 19.21
N ILE A 717 -12.53 -6.86 17.96
CA ILE A 717 -12.79 -5.95 16.83
C ILE A 717 -14.30 -5.77 16.73
N ARG A 718 -14.74 -4.51 16.65
CA ARG A 718 -16.13 -4.15 16.43
C ARG A 718 -16.38 -3.88 14.95
N PHE A 719 -17.36 -4.57 14.41
CA PHE A 719 -17.88 -4.44 13.05
C PHE A 719 -19.16 -3.62 13.08
N TYR A 720 -19.17 -2.53 12.32
CA TYR A 720 -20.36 -1.73 12.05
C TYR A 720 -20.72 -1.84 10.56
N LEU A 721 -22.01 -1.98 10.26
CA LEU A 721 -22.55 -1.94 8.90
C LEU A 721 -23.75 -1.00 8.82
N SER A 722 -24.04 -0.49 7.63
CA SER A 722 -25.13 0.46 7.42
C SER A 722 -26.49 -0.21 7.36
N THR A 723 -27.40 0.21 8.25
CA THR A 723 -28.80 -0.24 8.28
C THR A 723 -29.75 0.68 7.49
N GLU A 724 -29.22 1.65 6.75
CA GLU A 724 -30.01 2.45 5.81
C GLU A 724 -30.48 1.53 4.66
N VAL A 725 -31.73 1.66 4.20
CA VAL A 725 -32.22 0.89 3.05
C VAL A 725 -31.81 1.62 1.76
N THR A 726 -31.01 0.97 0.91
CA THR A 726 -30.66 1.49 -0.42
C THR A 726 -31.49 0.83 -1.53
N GLU A 727 -31.92 1.63 -2.50
CA GLU A 727 -32.53 1.18 -3.76
C GLU A 727 -31.50 0.80 -4.85
N HIS A 728 -30.20 0.81 -4.49
CA HIS A 728 -29.11 0.46 -5.38
C HIS A 728 -28.69 -1.01 -5.24
N LYS A 729 -28.42 -1.62 -6.38
CA LYS A 729 -27.97 -3.01 -6.50
C LYS A 729 -26.65 -3.05 -7.22
N LEU A 730 -25.58 -3.35 -6.51
CA LEU A 730 -24.23 -3.50 -7.04
C LEU A 730 -23.69 -4.86 -6.56
N TYR A 731 -22.77 -5.47 -7.31
CA TYR A 731 -22.11 -6.68 -6.81
C TYR A 731 -21.18 -6.31 -5.65
N THR A 732 -20.88 -7.26 -4.77
CA THR A 732 -19.93 -7.03 -3.67
C THR A 732 -18.62 -6.46 -4.20
N LEU A 733 -18.12 -5.37 -3.61
CA LEU A 733 -16.93 -4.67 -4.10
C LEU A 733 -15.69 -5.59 -4.09
N MET A 734 -15.68 -6.64 -3.27
CA MET A 734 -14.63 -7.68 -3.30
C MET A 734 -14.60 -8.52 -4.59
N HIS A 735 -15.61 -8.40 -5.46
CA HIS A 735 -15.59 -8.95 -6.81
C HIS A 735 -15.18 -7.91 -7.90
N ASP A 736 -14.74 -6.72 -7.51
CA ASP A 736 -13.97 -5.80 -8.36
C ASP A 736 -12.46 -6.07 -8.18
N PRO A 737 -11.70 -6.35 -9.26
CA PRO A 737 -10.28 -6.68 -9.17
C PRO A 737 -9.38 -5.62 -8.55
N GLN A 738 -9.69 -4.32 -8.70
CA GLN A 738 -8.91 -3.23 -8.13
C GLN A 738 -9.24 -3.07 -6.65
N TYR A 739 -10.54 -2.97 -6.31
CA TYR A 739 -10.98 -2.86 -4.93
C TYR A 739 -10.43 -4.00 -4.05
N ARG A 740 -10.51 -5.25 -4.53
CA ARG A 740 -10.06 -6.42 -3.75
C ARG A 740 -8.55 -6.41 -3.45
N VAL A 741 -7.71 -5.94 -4.36
CA VAL A 741 -6.26 -5.78 -4.09
C VAL A 741 -5.97 -4.54 -3.25
N GLU A 742 -6.74 -3.47 -3.43
CA GLU A 742 -6.68 -2.26 -2.62
C GLU A 742 -7.08 -2.51 -1.16
N VAL A 743 -7.96 -3.48 -0.89
CA VAL A 743 -8.26 -4.00 0.46
C VAL A 743 -7.09 -4.83 1.00
N ALA A 744 -6.47 -5.70 0.19
CA ALA A 744 -5.32 -6.50 0.61
C ALA A 744 -4.11 -5.63 1.02
N ARG A 745 -3.88 -4.51 0.31
CA ARG A 745 -2.82 -3.55 0.61
C ARG A 745 -3.20 -2.51 1.66
N GLN A 746 -4.44 -2.49 2.18
CA GLN A 746 -4.91 -1.44 3.09
C GLN A 746 -4.06 -1.34 4.38
N GLN A 747 -3.51 -2.45 4.87
CA GLN A 747 -2.59 -2.47 6.01
C GLN A 747 -1.19 -1.87 5.75
N THR A 748 -0.84 -1.57 4.50
CA THR A 748 0.52 -1.19 4.10
C THR A 748 0.89 0.21 4.59
N THR A 749 1.84 0.27 5.53
CA THR A 749 2.46 1.48 6.10
C THR A 749 1.49 2.58 6.57
N TYR A 750 1.08 3.53 5.71
CA TYR A 750 0.08 4.54 6.05
C TYR A 750 -1.19 4.22 5.26
N ASN A 751 -2.10 3.50 5.90
CA ASN A 751 -3.32 2.95 5.32
C ASN A 751 -4.08 4.02 4.50
N GLN A 752 -4.34 3.72 3.23
CA GLN A 752 -5.15 4.55 2.32
C GLN A 752 -6.49 3.85 2.05
N PRO A 753 -7.56 4.57 1.64
CA PRO A 753 -8.82 3.96 1.26
C PRO A 753 -8.70 3.00 0.07
N SER A 754 -9.73 2.18 -0.16
CA SER A 754 -9.77 1.22 -1.26
C SER A 754 -10.79 1.66 -2.30
N TYR A 755 -10.43 1.60 -3.58
CA TYR A 755 -11.25 2.11 -4.70
C TYR A 755 -11.48 1.02 -5.75
N PRO A 756 -12.69 0.91 -6.33
CA PRO A 756 -12.96 -0.01 -7.44
C PRO A 756 -12.41 0.51 -8.77
N SER A 757 -12.38 -0.35 -9.79
CA SER A 757 -11.87 -0.01 -11.14
C SER A 757 -12.87 0.80 -11.99
N PHE A 758 -13.85 1.44 -11.36
CA PHE A 758 -14.93 2.17 -12.04
C PHE A 758 -15.46 3.31 -11.17
N TYR A 759 -16.03 4.34 -11.80
CA TYR A 759 -16.66 5.47 -11.13
C TYR A 759 -17.78 5.04 -10.14
N LEU A 760 -17.54 5.19 -8.84
CA LEU A 760 -18.49 4.86 -7.77
C LEU A 760 -18.92 6.13 -7.01
N ALA A 761 -20.02 6.74 -7.47
CA ALA A 761 -20.60 7.98 -6.95
C ALA A 761 -22.12 8.06 -7.22
N SER A 762 -22.80 9.03 -6.62
CA SER A 762 -24.25 9.23 -6.70
C SER A 762 -24.83 9.56 -8.07
N ASP A 763 -24.01 10.09 -9.00
CA ASP A 763 -24.41 10.41 -10.37
C ASP A 763 -23.84 9.45 -11.43
N MET A 764 -23.38 8.26 -11.01
CA MET A 764 -22.75 7.29 -11.90
C MET A 764 -23.69 6.73 -12.97
N ASP A 765 -23.16 6.58 -14.18
CA ASP A 765 -23.83 5.89 -15.28
C ASP A 765 -23.68 4.38 -15.08
N TRP A 766 -24.71 3.74 -14.53
CA TRP A 766 -24.73 2.30 -14.28
C TRP A 766 -24.29 1.47 -15.49
N SER A 767 -24.55 1.91 -16.73
CA SER A 767 -24.16 1.16 -17.93
C SER A 767 -22.64 1.03 -18.14
N ARG A 768 -21.84 1.82 -17.41
CA ARG A 768 -20.37 1.76 -17.39
C ARG A 768 -19.80 0.81 -16.34
N VAL A 769 -20.58 0.42 -15.33
CA VAL A 769 -20.11 -0.50 -14.28
C VAL A 769 -19.74 -1.84 -14.93
N PRO A 770 -18.48 -2.31 -14.79
CA PRO A 770 -18.05 -3.57 -15.40
C PRO A 770 -18.88 -4.75 -14.88
N LEU A 771 -19.28 -5.65 -15.77
CA LEU A 771 -19.89 -6.92 -15.38
C LEU A 771 -18.79 -7.99 -15.26
N PRO A 772 -18.52 -8.56 -14.07
CA PRO A 772 -17.49 -9.57 -13.91
C PRO A 772 -17.69 -10.74 -14.87
N ALA A 773 -16.62 -11.17 -15.54
CA ALA A 773 -16.70 -12.28 -16.45
C ALA A 773 -17.14 -13.54 -15.68
N PRO A 774 -18.15 -14.31 -16.14
CA PRO A 774 -18.65 -15.46 -15.41
C PRO A 774 -17.55 -16.51 -15.29
N GLY A 775 -17.01 -16.65 -14.08
CA GLY A 775 -15.98 -17.61 -13.74
C GLY A 775 -16.38 -19.03 -14.14
N ARG A 776 -15.40 -19.84 -14.55
CA ARG A 776 -15.65 -21.27 -14.75
C ARG A 776 -15.86 -21.93 -13.40
N ARG A 777 -17.13 -22.21 -13.05
CA ARG A 777 -17.45 -23.18 -12.01
C ARG A 777 -16.70 -24.49 -12.31
N GLY A 778 -15.87 -24.92 -11.37
CA GLY A 778 -15.13 -26.20 -11.41
C GLY A 778 -16.05 -27.41 -11.32
#